data_AF-A0A374TD59-F1
#
_entry.id   AF-A0A374TD59-F1
#
_cell.length_a   1.000
_cell.length_b   1.000
_cell.length_c   1.000
_cell.angle_alpha   90.00
_cell.angle_beta   90.00
_cell.angle_gamma   90.00
#
_symmetry.space_group_name_H-M   'P 1'
#
loop_
_entity.id
_entity.type
_entity.pdbx_description
1 polymer ?
#
loop_
_entity_poly.entity_id
_entity_poly.type
_entity_poly.pdbx_seq_one_letter_code
_entity_poly.pdbx_strand_id
1 'polypeptide(L)'
;MKRLIITLGVVTCITTPIWGQSKVQNFDFGWKFIEQDVKEAQLPSCNDGKWTRVNLPHDWDIYHSPKADAPTENGGGYYPGGIGWYRKQVRDTDLKTGKGESLWLHFEGIYQNSQVFVNGIQVGTHFYGYTPFKVKISPCIKKGINTIAVRVDNSKQPNCRWYSGSGIYRHVWLEKYHENKMDDPQQLFIQTEKIYGMSKDGTHADSAAIRITYQDKLNERRVLKNVELWSPAHPKLYDIQVGELNAKHGIRTFRYDAKRGFLLNGQPTLINGACVHHDNGVIGAMAFDAAEIRKVRLMKEAGFNLIRTSHNPQTRAMLDACDSLGMMVIDEAYDGWYTEKTKYDYHLAIDSCYQEDLKAMVLRDRNHPCIISYSIGNEVIERKEIKVIQTAQKFKKVITSLDNTRPVTEALCSWDHDWEIFAPHAAVLDIVGYNYMMHKAESDHERCPERVMWQTESYPRDAFANWKHTMERPYIIGDMVWTGLDYLGESAIGQFHYEGESRKEHYQEDHFPYHGAYCGDVDLTGWRKPISHYRSMLWNLKDGSPDIYLAVKEPDFYHKGHISETQWSVWPTWESWNWQGWEGRNIDVEIYSKSPRVRLYLNDQLVAEKQVDIDTEYKAVITLPYQPGVLKAVSLDANRQEVKESILQTSGEPASIKLTADRKHILASGEDLAYITLEVIDKNGNIVPDANIPLNVDVKGKATLLAAASANLKDLEPKTSSKVTTYKGRAIVVIRSGNKPGKATVTVSSSKFDKTISETILVL
;
A
#
# COMPACT_ATOMS: atom_id res chain seq x y z
N MET A 1 11.63 -2.33 -37.46
CA MET A 1 12.75 -2.91 -36.69
C MET A 1 12.18 -3.82 -35.61
N LYS A 2 12.52 -5.11 -35.64
CA LYS A 2 11.92 -6.18 -34.82
C LYS A 2 12.28 -5.99 -33.34
N ARG A 3 11.28 -5.84 -32.47
CA ARG A 3 11.45 -5.85 -31.01
C ARG A 3 11.71 -7.28 -30.54
N LEU A 4 12.84 -7.47 -29.89
CA LEU A 4 13.30 -8.71 -29.30
C LEU A 4 12.50 -8.94 -28.01
N ILE A 5 11.64 -9.96 -28.00
CA ILE A 5 11.00 -10.47 -26.78
C ILE A 5 12.07 -11.28 -26.06
N ILE A 6 12.63 -10.73 -24.98
CA ILE A 6 13.50 -11.47 -24.08
C ILE A 6 12.60 -12.16 -23.06
N THR A 7 12.36 -13.43 -23.31
CA THR A 7 11.84 -14.38 -22.33
C THR A 7 12.93 -14.59 -21.26
N LEU A 8 12.78 -13.98 -20.08
CA LEU A 8 13.73 -14.17 -18.99
C LEU A 8 13.55 -15.58 -18.39
N GLY A 9 14.65 -16.31 -18.34
CA GLY A 9 14.72 -17.74 -18.09
C GLY A 9 14.49 -18.16 -16.64
N VAL A 10 13.98 -19.39 -16.56
CA VAL A 10 14.06 -20.41 -15.50
C VAL A 10 15.02 -20.06 -14.35
N VAL A 11 14.45 -19.81 -13.17
CA VAL A 11 15.14 -19.88 -11.89
C VAL A 11 15.36 -21.36 -11.55
N THR A 12 16.59 -21.85 -11.74
CA THR A 12 17.00 -23.16 -11.21
C THR A 12 17.18 -23.07 -9.69
N CYS A 13 16.19 -23.56 -8.94
CA CYS A 13 16.32 -23.86 -7.52
C CYS A 13 17.34 -24.98 -7.31
N ILE A 14 18.55 -24.62 -6.85
CA ILE A 14 19.45 -25.58 -6.21
C ILE A 14 19.12 -25.54 -4.72
N THR A 15 18.22 -26.42 -4.29
CA THR A 15 17.97 -26.68 -2.86
C THR A 15 19.04 -27.63 -2.34
N THR A 16 20.12 -27.11 -1.76
CA THR A 16 20.88 -27.89 -0.77
C THR A 16 20.10 -27.86 0.54
N PRO A 17 19.67 -29.00 1.11
CA PRO A 17 19.01 -29.01 2.40
C PRO A 17 20.04 -28.69 3.48
N ILE A 18 20.06 -27.45 3.95
CA ILE A 18 20.77 -27.10 5.18
C ILE A 18 19.92 -27.66 6.33
N TRP A 19 20.24 -28.86 6.80
CA TRP A 19 19.84 -29.30 8.14
C TRP A 19 20.67 -28.53 9.17
N GLY A 20 20.31 -27.27 9.35
CA GLY A 20 20.59 -26.45 10.53
C GLY A 20 19.24 -25.87 10.93
N GLN A 21 18.82 -26.05 12.19
CA GLN A 21 17.62 -25.39 12.69
C GLN A 21 17.77 -23.89 12.42
N SER A 22 16.95 -23.37 11.50
CA SER A 22 16.94 -21.94 11.19
C SER A 22 16.79 -21.15 12.50
N LYS A 23 17.63 -20.14 12.70
CA LYS A 23 17.54 -19.23 13.85
C LYS A 23 16.23 -18.45 13.88
N VAL A 24 15.58 -18.31 12.73
CA VAL A 24 14.28 -17.66 12.56
C VAL A 24 13.35 -18.68 11.92
N GLN A 25 12.31 -19.08 12.62
CA GLN A 25 11.33 -20.04 12.15
C GLN A 25 9.97 -19.36 12.03
N ASN A 26 9.32 -19.51 10.87
CA ASN A 26 7.94 -19.10 10.68
C ASN A 26 7.03 -19.81 11.70
N PHE A 27 6.23 -19.04 12.42
CA PHE A 27 5.35 -19.51 13.48
C PHE A 27 3.85 -19.33 13.20
N ASP A 28 3.47 -19.09 11.94
CA ASP A 28 2.13 -18.71 11.52
C ASP A 28 1.13 -19.87 11.41
N PHE A 29 1.60 -21.10 11.32
CA PHE A 29 0.73 -22.24 11.03
C PHE A 29 0.17 -22.89 12.30
N GLY A 30 -1.07 -23.38 12.22
CA GLY A 30 -1.65 -24.26 13.23
C GLY A 30 -2.12 -23.55 14.50
N TRP A 31 -2.53 -22.29 14.40
CA TRP A 31 -3.20 -21.58 15.47
C TRP A 31 -4.66 -21.99 15.58
N LYS A 32 -5.22 -21.76 16.76
CA LYS A 32 -6.66 -21.81 17.04
C LYS A 32 -7.12 -20.42 17.42
N PHE A 33 -8.31 -20.03 16.97
CA PHE A 33 -8.87 -18.71 17.16
C PHE A 33 -10.33 -18.78 17.62
N ILE A 34 -10.71 -17.85 18.48
CA ILE A 34 -12.11 -17.54 18.79
C ILE A 34 -12.27 -16.02 18.96
N GLU A 35 -13.31 -15.47 18.35
CA GLU A 35 -13.72 -14.07 18.51
C GLU A 35 -14.64 -13.94 19.73
N GLN A 36 -14.06 -14.14 20.92
CA GLN A 36 -14.75 -14.02 22.20
C GLN A 36 -13.72 -13.80 23.30
N ASP A 37 -14.01 -12.96 24.30
CA ASP A 37 -13.19 -12.88 25.51
C ASP A 37 -13.45 -14.09 26.44
N VAL A 38 -12.71 -15.17 26.21
CA VAL A 38 -12.87 -16.41 26.95
C VAL A 38 -12.12 -16.33 28.29
N LYS A 39 -12.86 -16.51 29.38
CA LYS A 39 -12.26 -16.58 30.72
C LYS A 39 -11.21 -17.69 30.79
N GLU A 40 -10.06 -17.38 31.39
CA GLU A 40 -8.96 -18.34 31.59
C GLU A 40 -8.36 -18.91 30.30
N ALA A 41 -8.58 -18.26 29.15
CA ALA A 41 -8.00 -18.65 27.86
C ALA A 41 -6.47 -18.58 27.80
N GLN A 42 -5.81 -17.99 28.79
CA GLN A 42 -4.35 -18.05 28.96
C GLN A 42 -3.86 -19.39 29.55
N LEU A 43 -4.73 -20.13 30.25
CA LEU A 43 -4.31 -21.33 31.01
C LEU A 43 -4.16 -22.56 30.10
N PRO A 44 -3.18 -23.46 30.36
CA PRO A 44 -3.06 -24.72 29.64
C PRO A 44 -4.32 -25.60 29.70
N SER A 45 -5.08 -25.51 30.80
CA SER A 45 -6.32 -26.28 31.04
C SER A 45 -7.53 -25.83 30.21
N CYS A 46 -7.49 -24.64 29.59
CA CYS A 46 -8.61 -24.15 28.79
C CYS A 46 -8.87 -25.06 27.58
N ASN A 47 -10.14 -25.42 27.38
CA ASN A 47 -10.57 -26.28 26.29
C ASN A 47 -10.78 -25.47 25.00
N ASP A 48 -9.79 -25.53 24.11
CA ASP A 48 -9.83 -24.93 22.77
C ASP A 48 -10.23 -25.94 21.67
N GLY A 49 -10.87 -27.05 22.03
CA GLY A 49 -11.24 -28.13 21.09
C GLY A 49 -12.21 -27.71 19.99
N LYS A 50 -13.05 -26.69 20.26
CA LYS A 50 -14.05 -26.14 19.33
C LYS A 50 -13.62 -24.84 18.65
N TRP A 51 -12.42 -24.34 18.94
CA TRP A 51 -11.92 -23.10 18.34
C TRP A 51 -11.56 -23.32 16.88
N THR A 52 -11.75 -22.29 16.06
CA THR A 52 -11.49 -22.32 14.63
C THR A 52 -9.99 -22.46 14.38
N ARG A 53 -9.57 -23.36 13.50
CA ARG A 53 -8.17 -23.42 13.10
C ARG A 53 -7.87 -22.31 12.09
N VAL A 54 -6.82 -21.56 12.34
CA VAL A 54 -6.36 -20.47 11.46
C VAL A 54 -4.86 -20.57 11.24
N ASN A 55 -4.41 -20.06 10.10
CA ASN A 55 -3.00 -19.81 9.83
C ASN A 55 -2.86 -18.30 9.63
N LEU A 56 -1.84 -17.73 10.26
CA LEU A 56 -1.54 -16.31 10.16
C LEU A 56 -0.95 -15.99 8.76
N PRO A 57 -0.88 -14.70 8.38
CA PRO A 57 -1.60 -13.57 8.99
C PRO A 57 -3.12 -13.77 9.00
N HIS A 58 -3.80 -13.24 10.02
CA HIS A 58 -5.25 -13.39 10.21
C HIS A 58 -5.87 -12.09 10.73
N ASP A 59 -6.89 -11.64 10.01
CA ASP A 59 -7.75 -10.51 10.32
C ASP A 59 -9.18 -11.04 10.42
N TRP A 60 -9.80 -10.97 11.60
CA TRP A 60 -11.15 -11.55 11.76
C TRP A 60 -12.27 -10.62 11.26
N ASP A 61 -12.02 -9.31 11.16
CA ASP A 61 -13.05 -8.35 10.74
C ASP A 61 -13.50 -8.61 9.31
N ILE A 62 -12.57 -8.92 8.40
CA ILE A 62 -12.85 -9.13 6.98
C ILE A 62 -13.72 -10.36 6.68
N TYR A 63 -13.91 -11.26 7.67
CA TYR A 63 -14.83 -12.39 7.58
C TYR A 63 -16.30 -12.01 7.80
N HIS A 64 -16.56 -10.79 8.28
CA HIS A 64 -17.89 -10.27 8.50
C HIS A 64 -18.37 -9.39 7.34
N SER A 65 -19.69 -9.26 7.20
CA SER A 65 -20.29 -8.19 6.41
C SER A 65 -20.18 -6.86 7.16
N PRO A 66 -19.93 -5.74 6.46
CA PRO A 66 -20.11 -4.40 7.03
C PRO A 66 -21.56 -4.19 7.52
N LYS A 67 -21.75 -3.52 8.66
CA LYS A 67 -23.06 -3.24 9.25
C LYS A 67 -23.15 -1.81 9.79
N ALA A 68 -24.23 -1.10 9.48
CA ALA A 68 -24.42 0.30 9.88
C ALA A 68 -24.24 0.56 11.39
N ASP A 69 -24.55 -0.42 12.26
CA ASP A 69 -24.43 -0.31 13.72
C ASP A 69 -23.10 -0.85 14.28
N ALA A 70 -22.14 -1.20 13.43
CA ALA A 70 -20.85 -1.70 13.86
C ALA A 70 -20.04 -0.60 14.58
N PRO A 71 -19.32 -0.96 15.66
CA PRO A 71 -18.74 0.02 16.57
C PRO A 71 -17.53 0.76 15.98
N THR A 72 -16.93 0.26 14.90
CA THR A 72 -15.85 0.97 14.19
C THR A 72 -16.36 2.16 13.36
N GLU A 73 -17.69 2.27 13.19
CA GLU A 73 -18.38 3.37 12.50
C GLU A 73 -17.84 3.59 11.06
N ASN A 74 -18.08 4.78 10.51
CA ASN A 74 -17.62 5.18 9.20
C ASN A 74 -16.10 5.04 9.03
N GLY A 75 -15.34 5.36 10.09
CA GLY A 75 -13.88 5.36 10.07
C GLY A 75 -13.30 3.97 9.80
N GLY A 76 -13.74 2.95 10.54
CA GLY A 76 -13.27 1.59 10.30
C GLY A 76 -14.06 0.79 9.27
N GLY A 77 -14.92 1.44 8.47
CA GLY A 77 -15.65 0.77 7.39
C GLY A 77 -16.76 -0.14 7.87
N TYR A 78 -17.36 0.13 9.03
CA TYR A 78 -18.51 -0.59 9.57
C TYR A 78 -18.25 -2.07 9.91
N TYR A 79 -17.05 -2.39 10.40
CA TYR A 79 -16.62 -3.72 10.86
C TYR A 79 -16.70 -3.87 12.39
N PRO A 80 -16.79 -5.11 12.93
CA PRO A 80 -17.15 -5.32 14.33
C PRO A 80 -16.07 -5.04 15.38
N GLY A 81 -14.77 -5.24 15.08
CA GLY A 81 -13.71 -5.14 16.08
C GLY A 81 -13.85 -6.22 17.17
N GLY A 82 -13.80 -5.83 18.44
CA GLY A 82 -14.08 -6.73 19.58
C GLY A 82 -12.83 -7.38 20.19
N ILE A 83 -13.01 -8.47 20.94
CA ILE A 83 -11.92 -9.20 21.61
C ILE A 83 -11.81 -10.61 21.04
N GLY A 84 -10.58 -10.98 20.67
CA GLY A 84 -10.26 -12.30 20.14
C GLY A 84 -9.11 -12.96 20.89
N TRP A 85 -9.11 -14.29 20.91
CA TRP A 85 -8.02 -15.09 21.46
C TRP A 85 -7.43 -16.02 20.42
N TYR A 86 -6.09 -16.06 20.38
CA TYR A 86 -5.32 -17.03 19.62
C TYR A 86 -4.63 -17.99 20.57
N ARG A 87 -4.65 -19.29 20.27
CA ARG A 87 -3.97 -20.33 21.05
C ARG A 87 -3.21 -21.30 20.15
N LYS A 88 -2.04 -21.74 20.62
CA LYS A 88 -1.22 -22.73 19.93
C LYS A 88 -0.56 -23.66 20.95
N GLN A 89 -0.66 -24.96 20.70
CA GLN A 89 0.04 -25.99 21.47
C GLN A 89 1.27 -26.43 20.71
N VAL A 90 2.43 -26.38 21.37
CA VAL A 90 3.72 -26.69 20.76
C VAL A 90 4.54 -27.59 21.67
N ARG A 91 5.21 -28.58 21.09
CA ARG A 91 6.12 -29.44 21.86
C ARG A 91 7.37 -28.66 22.25
N ASP A 92 7.88 -28.90 23.45
CA ASP A 92 9.19 -28.42 23.91
C ASP A 92 10.32 -28.78 22.94
N THR A 93 10.19 -29.88 22.21
CA THR A 93 11.15 -30.28 21.18
C THR A 93 11.28 -29.29 20.02
N ASP A 94 10.22 -28.54 19.75
CA ASP A 94 10.16 -27.52 18.71
C ASP A 94 10.57 -26.13 19.27
N LEU A 95 10.71 -26.01 20.59
CA LEU A 95 11.08 -24.79 21.33
C LEU A 95 12.47 -24.91 21.98
N LYS A 96 13.33 -25.80 21.47
CA LYS A 96 14.66 -26.05 22.06
C LYS A 96 15.59 -24.86 21.91
N THR A 97 16.32 -24.56 22.98
CA THR A 97 17.45 -23.62 23.02
C THR A 97 18.72 -24.36 23.44
N GLY A 98 19.84 -23.97 22.85
CA GLY A 98 21.18 -24.35 23.29
C GLY A 98 21.64 -23.56 24.51
N LYS A 99 22.78 -23.95 25.08
CA LYS A 99 23.42 -23.19 26.17
C LYS A 99 23.78 -21.78 25.68
N GLY A 100 23.40 -20.74 26.41
CA GLY A 100 23.65 -19.33 26.04
C GLY A 100 22.67 -18.76 25.00
N GLU A 101 21.69 -19.56 24.54
CA GLU A 101 20.64 -19.12 23.63
C GLU A 101 19.38 -18.67 24.39
N SER A 102 18.69 -17.72 23.78
CA SER A 102 17.38 -17.25 24.20
C SER A 102 16.38 -17.46 23.07
N LEU A 103 15.14 -17.77 23.44
CA LEU A 103 14.03 -17.98 22.50
C LEU A 103 13.02 -16.85 22.64
N TRP A 104 12.62 -16.30 21.51
CA TRP A 104 11.72 -15.15 21.44
C TRP A 104 10.58 -15.43 20.48
N LEU A 105 9.39 -14.92 20.82
CA LEU A 105 8.33 -14.70 19.84
C LEU A 105 8.45 -13.27 19.35
N HIS A 106 8.56 -13.11 18.05
CA HIS A 106 8.56 -11.82 17.37
C HIS A 106 7.25 -11.69 16.59
N PHE A 107 6.45 -10.70 16.97
CA PHE A 107 5.23 -10.33 16.25
C PHE A 107 5.53 -9.10 15.40
N GLU A 108 5.31 -9.17 14.09
CA GLU A 108 5.51 -8.01 13.22
C GLU A 108 4.41 -6.95 13.37
N GLY A 109 3.26 -7.33 13.93
CA GLY A 109 2.16 -6.45 14.31
C GLY A 109 0.93 -7.22 14.75
N ILE A 110 0.23 -6.69 15.74
CA ILE A 110 -1.05 -7.21 16.25
C ILE A 110 -1.95 -6.01 16.49
N TYR A 111 -3.09 -5.93 15.81
CA TYR A 111 -4.04 -4.83 15.99
C TYR A 111 -5.20 -5.27 16.90
N GLN A 112 -5.35 -4.75 18.12
CA GLN A 112 -4.36 -4.01 18.92
C GLN A 112 -4.46 -4.36 20.41
N ASN A 113 -3.73 -3.64 21.28
CA ASN A 113 -3.76 -3.84 22.72
C ASN A 113 -3.65 -5.31 23.15
N SER A 114 -2.54 -5.91 22.73
CA SER A 114 -2.31 -7.35 22.83
C SER A 114 -1.63 -7.76 24.15
N GLN A 115 -1.92 -8.97 24.59
CA GLN A 115 -1.27 -9.61 25.73
C GLN A 115 -0.83 -11.03 25.34
N VAL A 116 0.42 -11.38 25.64
CA VAL A 116 1.03 -12.66 25.25
C VAL A 116 1.30 -13.50 26.49
N PHE A 117 0.90 -14.77 26.45
CA PHE A 117 1.03 -15.73 27.53
C PHE A 117 1.73 -17.01 27.08
N VAL A 118 2.56 -17.56 27.95
CA VAL A 118 3.16 -18.89 27.79
C VAL A 118 2.89 -19.71 29.05
N ASN A 119 2.19 -20.82 28.90
CA ASN A 119 1.79 -21.70 29.99
C ASN A 119 1.05 -20.99 31.15
N GLY A 120 0.21 -20.01 30.80
CA GLY A 120 -0.54 -19.17 31.76
C GLY A 120 0.22 -17.99 32.34
N ILE A 121 1.53 -17.86 32.05
CA ILE A 121 2.37 -16.74 32.51
C ILE A 121 2.36 -15.65 31.43
N GLN A 122 2.01 -14.42 31.79
CA GLN A 122 2.10 -13.28 30.87
C GLN A 122 3.57 -12.94 30.62
N VAL A 123 3.98 -12.94 29.35
CA VAL A 123 5.37 -12.68 28.92
C VAL A 123 5.54 -11.33 28.22
N GLY A 124 4.45 -10.66 27.87
CA GLY A 124 4.48 -9.30 27.34
C GLY A 124 3.10 -8.72 27.04
N THR A 125 3.09 -7.42 26.79
CA THR A 125 1.94 -6.62 26.35
C THR A 125 2.41 -5.64 25.30
N HIS A 126 1.56 -5.34 24.32
CA HIS A 126 1.88 -4.34 23.29
C HIS A 126 0.63 -3.58 22.89
N PHE A 127 0.64 -2.25 23.10
CA PHE A 127 -0.53 -1.41 22.84
C PHE A 127 -0.70 -1.11 21.36
N TYR A 128 0.36 -0.57 20.72
CA TYR A 128 0.27 -0.03 19.38
C TYR A 128 0.11 -1.12 18.32
N GLY A 129 -0.82 -0.92 17.39
CA GLY A 129 -1.20 -1.95 16.42
C GLY A 129 -0.20 -2.19 15.28
N TYR A 130 0.76 -1.27 15.07
CA TYR A 130 1.54 -1.22 13.82
C TYR A 130 3.05 -1.42 13.99
N THR A 131 3.57 -1.41 15.22
CA THR A 131 4.98 -1.64 15.48
C THR A 131 5.26 -3.11 15.80
N PRO A 132 6.43 -3.62 15.38
CA PRO A 132 6.87 -4.96 15.76
C PRO A 132 7.28 -4.99 17.24
N PHE A 133 7.14 -6.14 17.89
CA PHE A 133 7.66 -6.35 19.25
C PHE A 133 8.09 -7.80 19.47
N LYS A 134 9.01 -8.00 20.43
CA LYS A 134 9.57 -9.32 20.78
C LYS A 134 9.34 -9.62 22.25
N VAL A 135 8.95 -10.86 22.57
CA VAL A 135 8.82 -11.35 23.96
C VAL A 135 9.70 -12.58 24.17
N LYS A 136 10.50 -12.57 25.24
CA LYS A 136 11.38 -13.69 25.58
C LYS A 136 10.57 -14.80 26.24
N ILE A 137 10.55 -15.98 25.63
CA ILE A 137 9.74 -17.12 26.09
C ILE A 137 10.54 -18.25 26.72
N SER A 138 11.87 -18.30 26.51
CA SER A 138 12.71 -19.39 27.03
C SER A 138 12.56 -19.66 28.54
N PRO A 139 12.36 -18.67 29.44
CA PRO A 139 12.17 -18.94 30.87
C PRO A 139 10.85 -19.65 31.22
N CYS A 140 9.85 -19.61 30.32
CA CYS A 140 8.50 -20.13 30.57
C CYS A 140 8.26 -21.51 29.95
N ILE A 141 9.22 -22.04 29.19
CA ILE A 141 9.11 -23.34 28.52
C ILE A 141 9.22 -24.47 29.54
N LYS A 142 8.30 -25.42 29.44
CA LYS A 142 8.23 -26.64 30.27
C LYS A 142 8.43 -27.87 29.39
N LYS A 143 8.83 -28.98 30.01
CA LYS A 143 8.94 -30.28 29.34
C LYS A 143 7.56 -30.73 28.82
N GLY A 144 7.49 -31.28 27.62
CA GLY A 144 6.26 -31.74 26.99
C GLY A 144 5.54 -30.65 26.19
N ILE A 145 4.21 -30.54 26.34
CA ILE A 145 3.39 -29.59 25.58
C ILE A 145 3.36 -28.23 26.28
N ASN A 146 3.61 -27.19 25.51
CA ASN A 146 3.54 -25.79 25.92
C ASN A 146 2.37 -25.11 25.24
N THR A 147 1.65 -24.27 25.98
CA THR A 147 0.53 -23.46 25.46
C THR A 147 0.99 -22.02 25.30
N ILE A 148 0.91 -21.50 24.08
CA ILE A 148 1.04 -20.07 23.79
C ILE A 148 -0.37 -19.54 23.57
N ALA A 149 -0.70 -18.44 24.23
CA ALA A 149 -1.98 -17.75 24.07
C ALA A 149 -1.76 -16.26 23.86
N VAL A 150 -2.55 -15.64 23.00
CA VAL A 150 -2.54 -14.21 22.72
C VAL A 150 -3.97 -13.69 22.83
N ARG A 151 -4.18 -12.72 23.73
CA ARG A 151 -5.42 -11.93 23.78
C ARG A 151 -5.22 -10.68 22.94
N VAL A 152 -6.17 -10.38 22.08
CA VAL A 152 -6.19 -9.16 21.26
C VAL A 152 -7.47 -8.40 21.57
N ASP A 153 -7.33 -7.11 21.92
CA ASP A 153 -8.45 -6.28 22.38
C ASP A 153 -8.63 -5.06 21.47
N ASN A 154 -9.53 -5.20 20.51
CA ASN A 154 -9.97 -4.13 19.63
C ASN A 154 -11.43 -3.72 19.94
N SER A 155 -11.87 -3.89 21.20
CA SER A 155 -13.26 -3.62 21.61
C SER A 155 -13.58 -2.15 21.85
N LYS A 156 -12.58 -1.34 22.19
CA LYS A 156 -12.74 0.10 22.35
C LYS A 156 -12.70 0.76 20.97
N GLN A 157 -13.87 1.16 20.49
CA GLN A 157 -14.08 1.76 19.17
C GLN A 157 -14.97 3.02 19.26
N PRO A 158 -14.87 3.96 18.31
CA PRO A 158 -13.88 4.00 17.22
C PRO A 158 -12.48 4.35 17.74
N ASN A 159 -11.44 3.71 17.17
CA ASN A 159 -10.04 3.94 17.53
C ASN A 159 -9.09 4.20 16.34
N CYS A 160 -9.65 4.29 15.14
CA CYS A 160 -8.91 4.49 13.90
C CYS A 160 -9.79 5.26 12.92
N ARG A 161 -9.20 6.12 12.07
CA ARG A 161 -9.94 6.81 11.02
C ARG A 161 -10.17 5.93 9.79
N TRP A 162 -9.34 4.92 9.58
CA TRP A 162 -9.43 3.95 8.47
C TRP A 162 -9.64 2.53 9.00
N TYR A 163 -9.88 1.56 8.11
CA TYR A 163 -9.96 0.14 8.46
C TYR A 163 -8.65 -0.36 9.04
N SER A 164 -8.64 -0.69 10.34
CA SER A 164 -7.48 -1.27 11.01
C SER A 164 -7.38 -2.79 10.82
N GLY A 165 -8.53 -3.44 10.71
CA GLY A 165 -8.67 -4.89 10.91
C GLY A 165 -8.43 -5.27 12.37
N SER A 166 -8.57 -6.57 12.66
CA SER A 166 -8.41 -7.07 14.02
C SER A 166 -7.67 -8.41 14.06
N GLY A 167 -6.62 -8.48 14.89
CA GLY A 167 -5.90 -9.72 15.15
C GLY A 167 -4.41 -9.69 14.85
N ILE A 168 -3.85 -10.88 14.64
CA ILE A 168 -2.44 -11.06 14.31
C ILE A 168 -2.32 -11.02 12.78
N TYR A 169 -2.40 -9.81 12.24
CA TYR A 169 -2.52 -9.53 10.81
C TYR A 169 -1.16 -9.53 10.07
N ARG A 170 -0.04 -9.67 10.79
CA ARG A 170 1.31 -9.83 10.24
C ARG A 170 1.96 -11.12 10.74
N HIS A 171 3.09 -11.47 10.14
CA HIS A 171 3.87 -12.67 10.46
C HIS A 171 4.30 -12.74 11.94
N VAL A 172 4.38 -13.97 12.45
CA VAL A 172 4.97 -14.31 13.74
C VAL A 172 6.17 -15.21 13.53
N TRP A 173 7.28 -14.83 14.14
CA TRP A 173 8.54 -15.56 14.05
C TRP A 173 8.96 -16.11 15.42
N LEU A 174 9.49 -17.33 15.40
CA LEU A 174 10.21 -17.91 16.53
C LEU A 174 11.70 -17.68 16.29
N GLU A 175 12.32 -16.86 17.14
CA GLU A 175 13.70 -16.39 16.94
C GLU A 175 14.63 -16.86 18.06
N LYS A 176 15.84 -17.26 17.68
CA LYS A 176 16.91 -17.69 18.59
C LYS A 176 18.10 -16.75 18.51
N TYR A 177 18.49 -16.21 19.67
CA TYR A 177 19.65 -15.34 19.81
C TYR A 177 20.62 -15.87 20.84
N HIS A 178 21.91 -15.85 20.51
CA HIS A 178 22.98 -16.24 21.42
C HIS A 178 23.67 -15.00 21.99
N GLU A 179 23.83 -14.92 23.31
CA GLU A 179 24.33 -13.73 24.03
C GLU A 179 25.68 -13.19 23.48
N ASN A 180 26.57 -14.10 23.08
CA ASN A 180 27.90 -13.76 22.56
C ASN A 180 28.00 -13.66 21.02
N LYS A 181 26.89 -13.78 20.28
CA LYS A 181 26.90 -13.71 18.80
C LYS A 181 26.37 -12.37 18.30
N MET A 182 26.60 -12.11 17.02
CA MET A 182 26.02 -11.00 16.25
C MET A 182 24.93 -11.58 15.35
N ASP A 183 23.78 -11.87 15.95
CA ASP A 183 22.68 -12.60 15.28
C ASP A 183 21.31 -11.94 15.40
N ASP A 184 21.21 -10.77 16.04
CA ASP A 184 20.00 -9.94 16.03
C ASP A 184 20.09 -8.88 14.91
N PRO A 185 19.28 -8.99 13.84
CA PRO A 185 19.34 -8.05 12.72
C PRO A 185 19.00 -6.61 13.11
N GLN A 186 18.23 -6.38 14.18
CA GLN A 186 17.89 -5.02 14.63
C GLN A 186 19.10 -4.26 15.19
N GLN A 187 20.15 -4.99 15.60
CA GLN A 187 21.39 -4.42 16.12
C GLN A 187 22.38 -4.01 15.02
N LEU A 188 22.19 -4.53 13.80
CA LEU A 188 23.03 -4.24 12.65
C LEU A 188 22.61 -2.91 12.02
N PHE A 189 23.59 -2.08 11.68
CA PHE A 189 23.37 -0.90 10.86
C PHE A 189 24.44 -0.76 9.77
N ILE A 190 23.98 -0.63 8.52
CA ILE A 190 24.82 -0.47 7.33
C ILE A 190 24.57 0.91 6.73
N GLN A 191 25.63 1.70 6.61
CA GLN A 191 25.57 3.06 6.11
C GLN A 191 26.49 3.24 4.90
N THR A 192 25.98 3.84 3.82
CA THR A 192 26.83 4.30 2.72
C THR A 192 27.50 5.62 3.13
N GLU A 193 28.79 5.60 3.45
CA GLU A 193 29.51 6.79 3.90
C GLU A 193 29.90 7.70 2.73
N LYS A 194 30.41 7.10 1.65
CA LYS A 194 30.98 7.84 0.53
C LYS A 194 30.99 7.01 -0.75
N ILE A 195 30.67 7.65 -1.87
CA ILE A 195 30.76 7.10 -3.22
C ILE A 195 31.89 7.83 -3.96
N TYR A 196 32.71 7.09 -4.72
CA TYR A 196 33.85 7.60 -5.50
C TYR A 196 33.66 7.27 -6.97
N GLY A 197 34.03 8.21 -7.85
CA GLY A 197 33.94 8.00 -9.30
C GLY A 197 32.51 7.76 -9.78
N MET A 198 31.52 8.49 -9.23
CA MET A 198 30.13 8.37 -9.62
C MET A 198 29.95 8.80 -11.09
N SER A 199 29.21 8.00 -11.86
CA SER A 199 28.89 8.29 -13.24
C SER A 199 28.00 9.52 -13.36
N LYS A 200 28.07 10.22 -14.51
CA LYS A 200 27.32 11.47 -14.74
C LYS A 200 25.81 11.28 -14.67
N ASP A 201 25.31 10.10 -15.02
CA ASP A 201 23.90 9.70 -14.96
C ASP A 201 23.49 9.12 -13.59
N GLY A 202 24.42 9.01 -12.63
CA GLY A 202 24.12 8.54 -11.26
C GLY A 202 23.75 7.06 -11.15
N THR A 203 24.07 6.24 -12.16
CA THR A 203 23.71 4.81 -12.20
C THR A 203 24.82 3.89 -11.67
N HIS A 204 26.10 4.30 -11.76
CA HIS A 204 27.25 3.49 -11.35
C HIS A 204 28.33 4.34 -10.66
N ALA A 205 29.27 3.68 -9.99
CA ALA A 205 30.43 4.29 -9.37
C ALA A 205 31.64 3.34 -9.33
N ASP A 206 32.85 3.88 -9.42
CA ASP A 206 34.09 3.11 -9.30
C ASP A 206 34.16 2.33 -7.98
N SER A 207 33.75 2.96 -6.88
CA SER A 207 33.67 2.32 -5.57
C SER A 207 32.76 3.06 -4.58
N ALA A 208 32.33 2.35 -3.54
CA ALA A 208 31.61 2.92 -2.41
C ALA A 208 32.14 2.37 -1.08
N ALA A 209 32.35 3.26 -0.12
CA ALA A 209 32.67 2.91 1.25
C ALA A 209 31.38 2.79 2.06
N ILE A 210 31.20 1.64 2.72
CA ILE A 210 30.13 1.39 3.68
C ILE A 210 30.71 1.25 5.08
N ARG A 211 30.01 1.80 6.07
CA ARG A 211 30.24 1.57 7.50
C ARG A 211 29.25 0.53 8.00
N ILE A 212 29.75 -0.43 8.77
CA ILE A 212 28.96 -1.50 9.36
C ILE A 212 29.15 -1.41 10.87
N THR A 213 28.06 -1.25 11.61
CA THR A 213 28.07 -1.26 13.07
C THR A 213 27.14 -2.34 13.61
N TYR A 214 27.53 -2.93 14.73
CA TYR A 214 26.70 -3.85 15.50
C TYR A 214 26.95 -3.57 16.98
N GLN A 215 26.02 -2.86 17.63
CA GLN A 215 26.18 -2.41 19.03
C GLN A 215 27.59 -1.83 19.29
N ASP A 216 28.23 -2.27 20.37
CA ASP A 216 29.62 -2.05 20.76
C ASP A 216 30.57 -3.15 20.25
N LYS A 217 30.04 -4.21 19.63
CA LYS A 217 30.81 -5.39 19.18
C LYS A 217 31.52 -5.18 17.85
N LEU A 218 30.99 -4.34 16.96
CA LEU A 218 31.56 -4.09 15.63
C LEU A 218 31.40 -2.63 15.20
N ASN A 219 32.46 -2.07 14.64
CA ASN A 219 32.44 -0.81 13.89
C ASN A 219 33.56 -0.88 12.85
N GLU A 220 33.21 -1.28 11.63
CA GLU A 220 34.16 -1.46 10.54
C GLU A 220 33.75 -0.75 9.27
N ARG A 221 34.71 -0.57 8.37
CA ARG A 221 34.51 0.04 7.07
C ARG A 221 34.90 -0.94 5.97
N ARG A 222 34.00 -1.16 5.00
CA ARG A 222 34.25 -1.96 3.81
C ARG A 222 34.17 -1.12 2.55
N VAL A 223 34.88 -1.51 1.51
CA VAL A 223 34.86 -0.84 0.20
C VAL A 223 34.36 -1.83 -0.85
N LEU A 224 33.25 -1.48 -1.49
CA LEU A 224 32.72 -2.17 -2.67
C LEU A 224 33.29 -1.50 -3.92
N LYS A 225 33.64 -2.27 -4.94
CA LYS A 225 34.16 -1.78 -6.24
C LYS A 225 33.14 -2.03 -7.35
N ASN A 226 33.17 -1.23 -8.40
CA ASN A 226 32.29 -1.32 -9.58
C ASN A 226 30.82 -1.40 -9.17
N VAL A 227 30.37 -0.36 -8.45
CA VAL A 227 29.09 -0.35 -7.77
C VAL A 227 28.00 0.20 -8.68
N GLU A 228 27.01 -0.60 -9.01
CA GLU A 228 25.70 -0.12 -9.48
C GLU A 228 24.95 0.54 -8.30
N LEU A 229 24.45 1.76 -8.51
CA LEU A 229 23.78 2.55 -7.49
C LEU A 229 22.28 2.27 -7.45
N TRP A 230 21.74 2.18 -6.24
CA TRP A 230 20.30 2.01 -6.02
C TRP A 230 19.55 3.29 -6.39
N SER A 231 18.44 3.12 -7.11
CA SER A 231 17.45 4.14 -7.41
C SER A 231 16.10 3.49 -7.74
N PRO A 232 14.99 4.25 -7.81
CA PRO A 232 13.73 3.72 -8.29
C PRO A 232 13.78 3.08 -9.69
N ALA A 233 14.68 3.52 -10.56
CA ALA A 233 14.83 2.94 -11.91
C ALA A 233 15.83 1.76 -11.94
N HIS A 234 16.80 1.73 -11.02
CA HIS A 234 17.86 0.74 -10.93
C HIS A 234 18.00 0.25 -9.48
N PRO A 235 17.13 -0.66 -9.00
CA PRO A 235 17.08 -1.06 -7.59
C PRO A 235 18.15 -2.11 -7.22
N LYS A 236 19.43 -1.79 -7.44
CA LYS A 236 20.51 -2.73 -7.12
C LYS A 236 20.63 -2.94 -5.60
N LEU A 237 20.58 -4.19 -5.17
CA LEU A 237 20.87 -4.63 -3.81
C LEU A 237 22.14 -5.50 -3.76
N TYR A 238 22.90 -5.34 -2.68
CA TYR A 238 24.08 -6.14 -2.36
C TYR A 238 23.83 -6.95 -1.10
N ASP A 239 24.27 -8.21 -1.11
CA ASP A 239 24.28 -9.05 0.08
C ASP A 239 25.54 -8.73 0.92
N ILE A 240 25.33 -8.24 2.14
CA ILE A 240 26.38 -7.85 3.08
C ILE A 240 26.40 -8.84 4.24
N GLN A 241 27.41 -9.73 4.23
CA GLN A 241 27.61 -10.72 5.29
C GLN A 241 28.30 -10.09 6.52
N VAL A 242 27.70 -10.22 7.70
CA VAL A 242 28.25 -9.73 8.98
C VAL A 242 28.09 -10.83 10.04
N GLY A 243 29.18 -11.53 10.35
CA GLY A 243 29.11 -12.73 11.17
C GLY A 243 28.17 -13.76 10.54
N GLU A 244 27.09 -14.11 11.24
CA GLU A 244 26.06 -15.04 10.77
C GLU A 244 24.86 -14.35 10.09
N LEU A 245 24.82 -13.01 10.09
CA LEU A 245 23.78 -12.23 9.43
C LEU A 245 24.13 -12.00 7.97
N ASN A 246 23.13 -12.08 7.10
CA ASN A 246 23.18 -11.57 5.73
C ASN A 246 22.11 -10.49 5.58
N ALA A 247 22.52 -9.26 5.29
CA ALA A 247 21.62 -8.13 5.11
C ALA A 247 21.71 -7.61 3.67
N LYS A 248 20.56 -7.32 3.05
CA LYS A 248 20.52 -6.62 1.76
C LYS A 248 20.71 -5.13 1.99
N HIS A 249 21.51 -4.50 1.14
CA HIS A 249 21.76 -3.06 1.21
C HIS A 249 21.86 -2.46 -0.20
N GLY A 250 21.21 -1.32 -0.41
CA GLY A 250 21.29 -0.55 -1.65
C GLY A 250 22.26 0.62 -1.50
N ILE A 251 23.24 0.70 -2.41
CA ILE A 251 24.23 1.78 -2.36
C ILE A 251 23.67 3.02 -3.06
N ARG A 252 23.38 4.05 -2.30
CA ARG A 252 22.87 5.34 -2.80
C ARG A 252 23.37 6.51 -1.97
N THR A 253 23.21 7.71 -2.50
CA THR A 253 23.26 8.95 -1.73
C THR A 253 22.07 9.80 -2.11
N PHE A 254 21.50 10.55 -1.17
CA PHE A 254 20.55 11.59 -1.51
C PHE A 254 20.86 12.87 -0.74
N ARG A 255 20.43 14.00 -1.29
CA ARG A 255 20.52 15.33 -0.69
C ARG A 255 19.26 16.10 -1.04
N TYR A 256 18.94 17.10 -0.22
CA TYR A 256 17.85 18.01 -0.44
C TYR A 256 18.31 19.42 -0.06
N ASP A 257 17.91 20.40 -0.86
CA ASP A 257 18.02 21.81 -0.50
C ASP A 257 17.04 22.64 -1.34
N ALA A 258 16.70 23.83 -0.86
CA ALA A 258 15.68 24.67 -1.48
C ALA A 258 16.06 25.18 -2.89
N LYS A 259 17.34 25.14 -3.25
CA LYS A 259 17.86 25.68 -4.53
C LYS A 259 17.95 24.61 -5.62
N ARG A 260 18.31 23.38 -5.25
CA ARG A 260 18.55 22.26 -6.18
C ARG A 260 17.48 21.17 -6.08
N GLY A 261 16.60 21.24 -5.10
CA GLY A 261 15.58 20.22 -4.82
C GLY A 261 16.16 18.92 -4.30
N PHE A 262 15.48 17.82 -4.58
CA PHE A 262 15.91 16.48 -4.21
C PHE A 262 16.88 15.91 -5.25
N LEU A 263 18.08 15.54 -4.79
CA LEU A 263 19.13 14.94 -5.59
C LEU A 263 19.34 13.49 -5.14
N LEU A 264 19.07 12.52 -6.01
CA LEU A 264 19.40 11.11 -5.80
C LEU A 264 20.60 10.74 -6.67
N ASN A 265 21.67 10.23 -6.05
CA ASN A 265 22.93 9.92 -6.72
C ASN A 265 23.45 11.10 -7.57
N GLY A 266 23.33 12.31 -7.01
CA GLY A 266 23.72 13.56 -7.66
C GLY A 266 22.77 14.05 -8.76
N GLN A 267 21.71 13.30 -9.10
CA GLN A 267 20.75 13.65 -10.13
C GLN A 267 19.49 14.31 -9.55
N PRO A 268 19.03 15.44 -10.10
CA PRO A 268 17.70 15.97 -9.81
C PRO A 268 16.65 14.89 -10.05
N THR A 269 15.90 14.57 -9.00
CA THR A 269 14.87 13.53 -9.03
C THR A 269 13.60 14.13 -8.48
N LEU A 270 12.54 14.10 -9.29
CA LEU A 270 11.22 14.54 -8.87
C LEU A 270 10.48 13.39 -8.18
N ILE A 271 9.74 13.70 -7.14
CA ILE A 271 9.01 12.70 -6.35
C ILE A 271 7.53 12.72 -6.77
N ASN A 272 7.12 11.66 -7.47
CA ASN A 272 5.72 11.32 -7.72
C ASN A 272 5.31 10.27 -6.69
N GLY A 273 4.68 10.73 -5.61
CA GLY A 273 4.36 9.92 -4.45
C GLY A 273 2.89 9.53 -4.36
N ALA A 274 2.64 8.47 -3.60
CA ALA A 274 1.31 8.02 -3.23
C ALA A 274 1.22 7.82 -1.71
N CYS A 275 0.14 8.30 -1.09
CA CYS A 275 -0.27 7.84 0.24
C CYS A 275 -0.93 6.46 0.12
N VAL A 276 -0.53 5.52 0.97
CA VAL A 276 -1.01 4.13 0.94
C VAL A 276 -1.23 3.62 2.36
N HIS A 277 -2.45 3.18 2.65
CA HIS A 277 -2.82 2.50 3.90
C HIS A 277 -2.29 1.05 3.97
N HIS A 278 -2.34 0.44 5.16
CA HIS A 278 -1.78 -0.91 5.37
C HIS A 278 -2.65 -2.05 4.83
N ASP A 279 -3.97 -1.86 4.69
CA ASP A 279 -4.83 -2.93 4.22
C ASP A 279 -4.46 -3.37 2.80
N ASN A 280 -4.81 -4.61 2.47
CA ASN A 280 -4.58 -5.23 1.18
C ASN A 280 -5.91 -5.38 0.42
N GLY A 281 -6.81 -4.41 0.60
CA GLY A 281 -8.13 -4.32 -0.01
C GLY A 281 -9.02 -5.50 0.36
N VAL A 282 -9.26 -6.36 -0.61
CA VAL A 282 -10.23 -7.47 -0.51
C VAL A 282 -9.86 -8.55 0.50
N ILE A 283 -8.62 -8.56 1.01
CA ILE A 283 -8.17 -9.48 2.08
C ILE A 283 -7.97 -8.78 3.43
N GLY A 284 -8.45 -7.54 3.59
CA GLY A 284 -8.35 -6.77 4.82
C GLY A 284 -6.90 -6.49 5.20
N ALA A 285 -6.58 -6.55 6.50
CA ALA A 285 -5.25 -6.24 7.00
C ALA A 285 -4.24 -7.39 6.81
N MET A 286 -4.65 -8.57 6.32
CA MET A 286 -3.75 -9.73 6.23
C MET A 286 -2.54 -9.45 5.32
N ALA A 287 -1.37 -9.28 5.93
CA ALA A 287 -0.17 -8.78 5.29
C ALA A 287 0.75 -9.92 4.81
N PHE A 288 0.27 -10.70 3.85
CA PHE A 288 1.08 -11.70 3.16
C PHE A 288 2.17 -11.03 2.32
N ASP A 289 3.38 -11.60 2.29
CA ASP A 289 4.47 -11.13 1.42
C ASP A 289 4.01 -10.87 -0.03
N ALA A 290 3.27 -11.82 -0.61
CA ALA A 290 2.77 -11.69 -1.98
C ALA A 290 1.78 -10.54 -2.17
N ALA A 291 0.99 -10.19 -1.14
CA ALA A 291 0.07 -9.06 -1.17
C ALA A 291 0.82 -7.73 -1.11
N GLU A 292 1.82 -7.61 -0.21
CA GLU A 292 2.65 -6.42 -0.08
C GLU A 292 3.51 -6.17 -1.33
N ILE A 293 4.09 -7.23 -1.91
CA ILE A 293 4.80 -7.16 -3.20
C ILE A 293 3.86 -6.68 -4.31
N ARG A 294 2.63 -7.20 -4.37
CA ARG A 294 1.63 -6.77 -5.34
C ARG A 294 1.25 -5.31 -5.15
N LYS A 295 1.05 -4.84 -3.92
CA LYS A 295 0.74 -3.45 -3.58
C LYS A 295 1.81 -2.49 -4.12
N VAL A 296 3.09 -2.76 -3.81
CA VAL A 296 4.21 -1.95 -4.31
C VAL A 296 4.31 -1.99 -5.83
N ARG A 297 4.13 -3.18 -6.44
CA ARG A 297 4.12 -3.34 -7.89
C ARG A 297 3.03 -2.51 -8.56
N LEU A 298 1.81 -2.50 -8.03
CA LEU A 298 0.71 -1.69 -8.55
C LEU A 298 1.02 -0.20 -8.50
N MET A 299 1.60 0.29 -7.40
CA MET A 299 2.01 1.69 -7.29
C MET A 299 3.11 2.03 -8.31
N LYS A 300 4.07 1.12 -8.50
CA LYS A 300 5.12 1.28 -9.51
C LYS A 300 4.56 1.31 -10.94
N GLU A 301 3.63 0.41 -11.26
CA GLU A 301 2.93 0.34 -12.55
C GLU A 301 2.03 1.56 -12.80
N ALA A 302 1.48 2.16 -11.73
CA ALA A 302 0.77 3.44 -11.79
C ALA A 302 1.70 4.64 -12.05
N GLY A 303 3.02 4.46 -11.99
CA GLY A 303 4.02 5.48 -12.28
C GLY A 303 4.55 6.22 -11.06
N PHE A 304 4.22 5.77 -9.85
CA PHE A 304 4.79 6.32 -8.62
C PHE A 304 6.23 5.86 -8.41
N ASN A 305 7.03 6.72 -7.78
CA ASN A 305 8.39 6.42 -7.35
C ASN A 305 8.60 6.57 -5.84
N LEU A 306 7.56 6.95 -5.11
CA LEU A 306 7.53 7.01 -3.65
C LEU A 306 6.19 6.53 -3.07
N ILE A 307 6.25 5.86 -1.93
CA ILE A 307 5.10 5.56 -1.06
C ILE A 307 5.29 6.29 0.27
N ARG A 308 4.27 7.03 0.72
CA ARG A 308 4.13 7.48 2.10
C ARG A 308 3.24 6.49 2.85
N THR A 309 3.72 5.98 3.99
CA THR A 309 3.03 4.95 4.76
C THR A 309 1.97 5.53 5.69
N SER A 310 0.93 6.10 5.12
CA SER A 310 -0.13 6.80 5.84
C SER A 310 -0.96 5.83 6.71
N HIS A 311 -0.99 5.94 8.05
CA HIS A 311 -0.17 6.81 8.92
C HIS A 311 0.50 6.00 10.03
N ASN A 312 1.21 4.95 9.61
CA ASN A 312 1.79 3.97 10.52
C ASN A 312 2.95 3.18 9.87
N PRO A 313 3.84 2.58 10.68
CA PRO A 313 4.90 1.72 10.17
C PRO A 313 4.31 0.56 9.37
N GLN A 314 4.89 0.24 8.21
CA GLN A 314 4.42 -0.85 7.34
C GLN A 314 5.12 -2.18 7.65
N THR A 315 4.78 -3.24 6.93
CA THR A 315 5.46 -4.54 7.10
C THR A 315 6.90 -4.49 6.60
N ARG A 316 7.72 -5.40 7.12
CA ARG A 316 9.03 -5.66 6.53
C ARG A 316 8.93 -6.08 5.07
N ALA A 317 7.93 -6.92 4.74
CA ALA A 317 7.70 -7.40 3.39
C ALA A 317 7.43 -6.26 2.38
N MET A 318 6.68 -5.23 2.77
CA MET A 318 6.46 -4.05 1.93
C MET A 318 7.77 -3.29 1.69
N LEU A 319 8.60 -3.12 2.72
CA LEU A 319 9.90 -2.44 2.59
C LEU A 319 10.90 -3.25 1.75
N ASP A 320 10.95 -4.57 1.93
CA ASP A 320 11.74 -5.48 1.08
C ASP A 320 11.27 -5.42 -0.39
N ALA A 321 9.96 -5.30 -0.63
CA ALA A 321 9.40 -5.09 -1.96
C ALA A 321 9.78 -3.72 -2.54
N CYS A 322 9.71 -2.64 -1.75
CA CYS A 322 10.13 -1.30 -2.15
C CYS A 322 11.61 -1.26 -2.53
N ASP A 323 12.47 -1.91 -1.73
CA ASP A 323 13.89 -2.04 -2.02
C ASP A 323 14.15 -2.73 -3.36
N SER A 324 13.44 -3.83 -3.62
CA SER A 324 13.67 -4.70 -4.77
C SER A 324 13.02 -4.21 -6.07
N LEU A 325 11.88 -3.53 -5.97
CA LEU A 325 11.13 -2.98 -7.11
C LEU A 325 11.52 -1.53 -7.43
N GLY A 326 12.28 -0.88 -6.56
CA GLY A 326 12.69 0.52 -6.73
C GLY A 326 11.55 1.48 -6.45
N MET A 327 11.17 1.57 -5.18
CA MET A 327 10.19 2.51 -4.66
C MET A 327 10.81 3.22 -3.46
N MET A 328 10.79 4.54 -3.40
CA MET A 328 11.21 5.28 -2.20
C MET A 328 10.11 5.25 -1.14
N VAL A 329 10.47 5.44 0.12
CA VAL A 329 9.53 5.38 1.24
C VAL A 329 9.72 6.56 2.19
N ILE A 330 8.60 7.17 2.58
CA ILE A 330 8.48 7.93 3.83
C ILE A 330 7.80 7.02 4.83
N ASP A 331 8.54 6.63 5.86
CA ASP A 331 8.09 5.72 6.90
C ASP A 331 7.53 6.56 8.07
N GLU A 332 6.24 6.43 8.32
CA GLU A 332 5.47 7.33 9.18
C GLU A 332 5.03 6.64 10.47
N ALA A 333 5.30 7.31 11.60
CA ALA A 333 5.11 6.70 12.91
C ALA A 333 3.68 6.80 13.43
N TYR A 334 3.00 7.94 13.26
CA TYR A 334 1.75 8.25 13.97
C TYR A 334 0.78 9.08 13.15
N ASP A 335 -0.53 8.85 13.34
CA ASP A 335 -1.60 9.71 12.83
C ASP A 335 -1.88 10.93 13.72
N GLY A 336 -1.64 10.86 15.02
CA GLY A 336 -2.00 11.94 15.95
C GLY A 336 -1.29 11.74 17.28
N TRP A 337 -1.26 12.80 18.09
CA TRP A 337 -0.49 12.79 19.34
C TRP A 337 -1.37 12.84 20.59
N TYR A 338 -1.66 14.02 21.13
CA TYR A 338 -2.34 14.22 22.41
C TYR A 338 -3.84 14.45 22.30
N THR A 339 -4.29 15.20 21.30
CA THR A 339 -5.72 15.40 21.06
C THR A 339 -6.26 14.23 20.26
N GLU A 340 -7.35 13.65 20.75
CA GLU A 340 -8.04 12.54 20.08
C GLU A 340 -8.51 12.97 18.68
N LYS A 341 -8.18 12.17 17.67
CA LYS A 341 -8.84 12.22 16.35
C LYS A 341 -10.04 11.28 16.34
N THR A 342 -9.93 10.15 17.03
CA THR A 342 -11.03 9.27 17.39
C THR A 342 -10.95 8.90 18.87
N LYS A 343 -12.10 8.58 19.45
CA LYS A 343 -12.31 8.44 20.90
C LYS A 343 -11.31 7.52 21.63
N TYR A 344 -10.81 6.49 20.96
CA TYR A 344 -9.93 5.49 21.56
C TYR A 344 -8.64 5.26 20.76
N ASP A 345 -8.21 6.22 19.94
CA ASP A 345 -6.95 6.10 19.21
C ASP A 345 -5.71 6.14 20.12
N TYR A 346 -4.54 6.16 19.49
CA TYR A 346 -3.24 6.07 20.15
C TYR A 346 -2.91 7.27 21.06
N HIS A 347 -3.70 8.35 21.08
CA HIS A 347 -3.51 9.46 22.02
C HIS A 347 -3.52 9.02 23.49
N LEU A 348 -4.22 7.92 23.78
CA LEU A 348 -4.28 7.30 25.10
C LEU A 348 -2.94 6.70 25.56
N ALA A 349 -2.02 6.43 24.65
CA ALA A 349 -0.78 5.69 24.91
C ALA A 349 0.50 6.42 24.50
N ILE A 350 0.41 7.53 23.73
CA ILE A 350 1.59 8.16 23.15
C ILE A 350 2.63 8.55 24.20
N ASP A 351 2.23 9.14 25.33
CA ASP A 351 3.16 9.57 26.39
C ASP A 351 3.94 8.38 27.02
N SER A 352 3.31 7.20 27.10
CA SER A 352 3.92 5.99 27.68
C SER A 352 4.70 5.15 26.67
N CYS A 353 4.35 5.21 25.39
CA CYS A 353 4.79 4.21 24.42
C CYS A 353 5.67 4.77 23.28
N TYR A 354 5.69 6.09 23.02
CA TYR A 354 6.35 6.65 21.84
C TYR A 354 7.83 6.25 21.69
N GLN A 355 8.57 6.14 22.80
CA GLN A 355 9.99 5.80 22.75
C GLN A 355 10.22 4.38 22.27
N GLU A 356 9.41 3.44 22.74
CA GLU A 356 9.50 2.04 22.33
C GLU A 356 9.07 1.89 20.87
N ASP A 357 7.98 2.55 20.48
CA ASP A 357 7.41 2.45 19.14
C ASP A 357 8.30 3.09 18.06
N LEU A 358 8.85 4.30 18.31
CA LEU A 358 9.83 4.90 17.40
C LEU A 358 11.11 4.06 17.28
N LYS A 359 11.59 3.47 18.39
CA LYS A 359 12.74 2.58 18.35
C LYS A 359 12.43 1.32 17.55
N ALA A 360 11.26 0.73 17.73
CA ALA A 360 10.83 -0.47 17.02
C ALA A 360 10.80 -0.25 15.50
N MET A 361 10.21 0.86 15.04
CA MET A 361 10.23 1.27 13.64
C MET A 361 11.67 1.46 13.13
N VAL A 362 12.43 2.39 13.71
CA VAL A 362 13.76 2.75 13.16
C VAL A 362 14.76 1.59 13.23
N LEU A 363 14.78 0.79 14.31
CA LEU A 363 15.70 -0.35 14.42
C LEU A 363 15.39 -1.45 13.41
N ARG A 364 14.10 -1.73 13.15
CA ARG A 364 13.70 -2.67 12.11
C ARG A 364 14.11 -2.14 10.73
N ASP A 365 13.93 -0.84 10.49
CA ASP A 365 13.79 -0.34 9.13
C ASP A 365 15.02 0.38 8.56
N ARG A 366 15.93 0.88 9.40
CA ARG A 366 17.07 1.74 9.00
C ARG A 366 18.03 1.16 7.94
N ASN A 367 18.01 -0.15 7.71
CA ASN A 367 18.84 -0.79 6.67
C ASN A 367 18.19 -0.82 5.28
N HIS A 368 16.90 -0.52 5.16
CA HIS A 368 16.22 -0.49 3.86
C HIS A 368 16.68 0.74 3.03
N PRO A 369 17.29 0.56 1.85
CA PRO A 369 17.67 1.67 0.98
C PRO A 369 16.48 2.50 0.49
N CYS A 370 15.27 1.92 0.42
CA CYS A 370 14.07 2.62 -0.01
C CYS A 370 13.68 3.79 0.89
N ILE A 371 13.94 3.71 2.19
CA ILE A 371 13.54 4.76 3.13
C ILE A 371 14.42 5.98 2.91
N ILE A 372 13.78 7.11 2.60
CA ILE A 372 14.45 8.41 2.41
C ILE A 372 14.09 9.43 3.49
N SER A 373 13.07 9.17 4.32
CA SER A 373 12.66 10.05 5.41
C SER A 373 11.85 9.29 6.46
N TYR A 374 11.89 9.76 7.70
CA TYR A 374 10.97 9.33 8.76
C TYR A 374 9.95 10.44 9.03
N SER A 375 8.66 10.12 9.04
CA SER A 375 7.59 11.05 9.42
C SER A 375 7.16 10.82 10.87
N ILE A 376 7.11 11.88 11.68
CA ILE A 376 6.80 11.79 13.10
C ILE A 376 5.32 12.01 13.44
N GLY A 377 4.50 12.40 12.46
CA GLY A 377 3.10 12.73 12.68
C GLY A 377 2.37 13.15 11.42
N ASN A 378 1.05 13.10 11.49
CA ASN A 378 0.15 13.53 10.45
C ASN A 378 -0.93 14.46 11.03
N GLU A 379 -1.08 15.67 10.51
CA GLU A 379 -2.18 16.57 10.89
C GLU A 379 -2.42 16.68 12.40
N VAL A 380 -1.34 16.77 13.18
CA VAL A 380 -1.40 16.83 14.65
C VAL A 380 -2.25 18.04 15.03
N ILE A 381 -3.33 17.84 15.80
CA ILE A 381 -4.35 18.88 15.98
C ILE A 381 -3.76 20.10 16.72
N GLU A 382 -3.00 19.81 17.76
CA GLU A 382 -2.37 20.72 18.68
C GLU A 382 -1.00 21.26 18.20
N ARG A 383 -0.64 21.08 16.92
CA ARG A 383 0.66 21.43 16.30
C ARG A 383 1.19 22.86 16.51
N LYS A 384 0.38 23.81 17.00
CA LYS A 384 0.83 25.16 17.39
C LYS A 384 1.30 25.27 18.85
N GLU A 385 1.00 24.28 19.68
CA GLU A 385 1.29 24.34 21.11
C GLU A 385 2.78 24.08 21.41
N ILE A 386 3.30 24.77 22.42
CA ILE A 386 4.71 24.62 22.84
C ILE A 386 5.03 23.18 23.27
N LYS A 387 4.11 22.51 23.98
CA LYS A 387 4.28 21.10 24.39
C LYS A 387 4.54 20.21 23.17
N VAL A 388 3.84 20.48 22.07
CA VAL A 388 3.81 19.68 20.85
C VAL A 388 5.09 19.90 20.06
N ILE A 389 5.55 21.14 19.94
CA ILE A 389 6.87 21.46 19.39
C ILE A 389 8.00 20.75 20.18
N GLN A 390 7.92 20.72 21.52
CA GLN A 390 8.87 19.99 22.35
C GLN A 390 8.78 18.47 22.15
N THR A 391 7.59 17.93 21.93
CA THR A 391 7.38 16.51 21.63
C THR A 391 7.96 16.14 20.26
N ALA A 392 7.77 16.97 19.24
CA ALA A 392 8.42 16.81 17.93
C ALA A 392 9.95 16.74 18.05
N GLN A 393 10.55 17.61 18.87
CA GLN A 393 11.98 17.57 19.18
C GLN A 393 12.41 16.27 19.86
N LYS A 394 11.59 15.74 20.80
CA LYS A 394 11.85 14.44 21.44
C LYS A 394 11.78 13.30 20.41
N PHE A 395 10.79 13.29 19.53
CA PHE A 395 10.63 12.26 18.50
C PHE A 395 11.81 12.28 17.53
N LYS A 396 12.16 13.47 17.01
CA LYS A 396 13.35 13.66 16.17
C LYS A 396 14.62 13.19 16.88
N LYS A 397 14.77 13.47 18.17
CA LYS A 397 15.93 13.02 18.96
C LYS A 397 16.00 11.49 19.08
N VAL A 398 14.87 10.81 19.27
CA VAL A 398 14.85 9.34 19.30
C VAL A 398 15.29 8.78 17.95
N ILE A 399 14.70 9.25 16.85
CA ILE A 399 15.05 8.81 15.50
C ILE A 399 16.53 9.06 15.21
N THR A 400 17.00 10.29 15.37
CA THR A 400 18.38 10.67 15.05
C THR A 400 19.44 10.03 15.95
N SER A 401 19.06 9.52 17.12
CA SER A 401 19.96 8.70 17.95
C SER A 401 20.20 7.29 17.40
N LEU A 402 19.31 6.81 16.53
CA LEU A 402 19.36 5.48 15.92
C LEU A 402 19.76 5.53 14.43
N ASP A 403 19.33 6.57 13.73
CA ASP A 403 19.67 6.86 12.34
C ASP A 403 19.66 8.38 12.09
N ASN A 404 20.84 8.95 11.88
CA ASN A 404 21.02 10.36 11.51
C ASN A 404 21.31 10.57 10.02
N THR A 405 21.13 9.54 9.19
CA THR A 405 21.40 9.58 7.75
C THR A 405 20.19 9.98 6.91
N ARG A 406 19.03 10.11 7.53
CA ARG A 406 17.75 10.42 6.89
C ARG A 406 17.08 11.62 7.59
N PRO A 407 16.41 12.52 6.83
CA PRO A 407 15.63 13.61 7.40
C PRO A 407 14.44 13.12 8.21
N VAL A 408 14.03 13.96 9.16
CA VAL A 408 12.74 13.87 9.85
C VAL A 408 11.77 14.89 9.23
N THR A 409 10.58 14.43 8.88
CA THR A 409 9.45 15.21 8.35
C THR A 409 8.21 15.07 9.24
N GLU A 410 7.21 15.88 8.98
CA GLU A 410 5.84 15.73 9.50
C GLU A 410 4.88 16.28 8.44
N ALA A 411 3.67 15.72 8.36
CA ALA A 411 2.61 16.22 7.49
C ALA A 411 1.78 17.28 8.22
N LEU A 412 2.08 18.57 7.98
CA LEU A 412 1.36 19.68 8.60
C LEU A 412 0.16 20.11 7.74
N CYS A 413 -0.98 20.37 8.38
CA CYS A 413 -2.18 20.95 7.75
C CYS A 413 -2.58 22.27 8.44
N SER A 414 -3.64 22.96 7.99
CA SER A 414 -4.18 24.14 8.68
C SER A 414 -5.69 24.11 8.77
N TRP A 415 -6.20 24.38 9.97
CA TRP A 415 -7.58 24.87 10.17
C TRP A 415 -7.58 26.28 10.78
N ASP A 416 -6.40 26.83 11.05
CA ASP A 416 -6.21 28.20 11.49
C ASP A 416 -6.17 29.14 10.28
N HIS A 417 -6.56 30.40 10.49
CA HIS A 417 -6.50 31.45 9.46
C HIS A 417 -5.05 31.76 9.05
N ASP A 418 -4.13 31.71 10.03
CA ASP A 418 -2.73 32.05 9.86
C ASP A 418 -1.87 30.78 9.79
N TRP A 419 -1.26 30.54 8.63
CA TRP A 419 -0.37 29.38 8.41
C TRP A 419 0.99 29.58 9.10
N GLU A 420 1.40 30.85 9.25
CA GLU A 420 2.70 31.26 9.79
C GLU A 420 2.86 30.92 11.27
N ILE A 421 1.76 30.69 12.00
CA ILE A 421 1.77 30.27 13.40
C ILE A 421 2.52 28.95 13.60
N PHE A 422 2.59 28.10 12.57
CA PHE A 422 3.28 26.82 12.63
C PHE A 422 4.79 26.92 12.37
N ALA A 423 5.32 28.13 12.11
CA ALA A 423 6.75 28.32 11.82
C ALA A 423 7.70 27.76 12.90
N PRO A 424 7.42 27.91 14.21
CA PRO A 424 8.24 27.28 15.26
C PRO A 424 8.24 25.75 15.20
N HIS A 425 7.10 25.14 14.82
CA HIS A 425 7.01 23.69 14.66
C HIS A 425 7.73 23.24 13.40
N ALA A 426 7.49 23.90 12.26
CA ALA A 426 8.18 23.63 11.00
C ALA A 426 9.71 23.71 11.13
N ALA A 427 10.24 24.57 12.00
CA ALA A 427 11.68 24.70 12.26
C ALA A 427 12.31 23.48 12.98
N VAL A 428 11.51 22.57 13.55
CA VAL A 428 12.00 21.31 14.12
C VAL A 428 12.32 20.29 13.02
N LEU A 429 11.63 20.37 11.89
CA LEU A 429 11.68 19.38 10.81
C LEU A 429 12.84 19.66 9.86
N ASP A 430 13.38 18.62 9.22
CA ASP A 430 14.43 18.75 8.19
C ASP A 430 13.81 19.04 6.81
N ILE A 431 12.64 18.47 6.54
CA ILE A 431 11.78 18.74 5.38
C ILE A 431 10.37 18.95 5.91
N VAL A 432 9.66 19.96 5.42
CA VAL A 432 8.32 20.31 5.91
C VAL A 432 7.25 19.73 4.98
N GLY A 433 6.36 18.91 5.52
CA GLY A 433 5.19 18.38 4.84
C GLY A 433 4.01 19.35 4.88
N TYR A 434 3.37 19.54 3.72
CA TYR A 434 2.18 20.34 3.56
C TYR A 434 1.06 19.41 3.10
N ASN A 435 0.05 19.19 3.94
CA ASN A 435 -1.19 18.51 3.54
C ASN A 435 -2.14 19.55 2.96
N TYR A 436 -2.43 19.48 1.65
CA TYR A 436 -3.38 20.36 0.95
C TYR A 436 -3.08 21.87 1.02
N MET A 437 -1.91 22.25 1.53
CA MET A 437 -1.50 23.65 1.78
C MET A 437 -0.43 24.14 0.80
N MET A 438 -0.19 23.45 -0.33
CA MET A 438 0.92 23.81 -1.22
C MET A 438 0.81 25.22 -1.84
N HIS A 439 -0.40 25.79 -1.87
CA HIS A 439 -0.61 27.19 -2.24
C HIS A 439 0.10 28.20 -1.30
N LYS A 440 0.52 27.79 -0.09
CA LYS A 440 1.31 28.61 0.86
C LYS A 440 2.83 28.53 0.65
N ALA A 441 3.29 27.63 -0.22
CA ALA A 441 4.72 27.35 -0.35
C ALA A 441 5.53 28.56 -0.81
N GLU A 442 4.99 29.39 -1.70
CA GLU A 442 5.68 30.55 -2.26
C GLU A 442 5.95 31.62 -1.19
N SER A 443 4.92 32.04 -0.45
CA SER A 443 5.07 32.99 0.66
C SER A 443 5.95 32.45 1.78
N ASP A 444 5.88 31.15 2.05
CA ASP A 444 6.77 30.52 3.03
C ASP A 444 8.23 30.46 2.56
N HIS A 445 8.47 30.27 1.27
CA HIS A 445 9.81 30.30 0.71
C HIS A 445 10.40 31.71 0.78
N GLU A 446 9.61 32.75 0.48
CA GLU A 446 10.04 34.15 0.66
C GLU A 446 10.48 34.44 2.10
N ARG A 447 9.70 33.94 3.07
CA ARG A 447 9.98 34.10 4.50
C ARG A 447 11.11 33.21 5.01
N CYS A 448 11.26 32.02 4.44
CA CYS A 448 12.25 31.01 4.82
C CYS A 448 12.90 30.38 3.58
N PRO A 449 13.85 31.07 2.91
CA PRO A 449 14.40 30.64 1.61
C PRO A 449 15.14 29.30 1.63
N GLU A 450 15.57 28.83 2.80
CA GLU A 450 16.27 27.54 2.95
C GLU A 450 15.30 26.38 3.26
N ARG A 451 13.99 26.64 3.43
CA ARG A 451 13.00 25.60 3.71
C ARG A 451 12.80 24.71 2.49
N VAL A 452 12.92 23.40 2.71
CA VAL A 452 12.54 22.38 1.75
C VAL A 452 11.13 21.88 2.07
N MET A 453 10.30 21.75 1.05
CA MET A 453 8.87 21.46 1.17
C MET A 453 8.50 20.30 0.25
N TRP A 454 7.47 19.56 0.63
CA TRP A 454 6.76 18.63 -0.25
C TRP A 454 5.30 18.55 0.16
N GLN A 455 4.45 18.20 -0.78
CA GLN A 455 3.03 18.01 -0.49
C GLN A 455 2.84 16.58 0.01
N THR A 456 2.70 16.41 1.33
CA THR A 456 2.59 15.09 1.96
C THR A 456 1.21 14.46 1.77
N GLU A 457 0.20 15.27 1.43
CA GLU A 457 -1.11 14.86 0.92
C GLU A 457 -1.65 15.87 -0.08
N SER A 458 -2.16 15.39 -1.20
CA SER A 458 -2.76 16.20 -2.25
C SER A 458 -4.06 15.62 -2.78
N TYR A 459 -4.93 16.48 -3.30
CA TYR A 459 -6.19 16.03 -3.89
C TYR A 459 -5.96 15.39 -5.26
N PRO A 460 -6.64 14.27 -5.59
CA PRO A 460 -6.54 13.64 -6.90
C PRO A 460 -6.87 14.59 -8.05
N ARG A 461 -7.89 15.43 -7.89
CA ARG A 461 -8.36 16.43 -8.87
C ARG A 461 -7.31 17.48 -9.24
N ASP A 462 -6.33 17.74 -8.38
CA ASP A 462 -5.32 18.77 -8.56
C ASP A 462 -4.00 18.23 -9.17
N ALA A 463 -4.04 17.03 -9.77
CA ALA A 463 -2.88 16.35 -10.33
C ALA A 463 -1.98 17.25 -11.21
N PHE A 464 -2.58 18.09 -12.07
CA PHE A 464 -1.84 19.02 -12.91
C PHE A 464 -1.16 20.14 -12.11
N ALA A 465 -1.93 20.81 -11.25
CA ALA A 465 -1.45 21.94 -10.46
C ALA A 465 -0.28 21.50 -9.55
N ASN A 466 -0.42 20.34 -8.91
CA ASN A 466 0.62 19.80 -8.02
C ASN A 466 1.88 19.41 -8.79
N TRP A 467 1.73 18.70 -9.91
CA TRP A 467 2.85 18.39 -10.80
C TRP A 467 3.57 19.68 -11.25
N LYS A 468 2.81 20.69 -11.69
CA LYS A 468 3.35 21.98 -12.14
C LYS A 468 4.13 22.68 -11.03
N HIS A 469 3.59 22.71 -9.80
CA HIS A 469 4.28 23.27 -8.65
C HIS A 469 5.64 22.59 -8.40
N THR A 470 5.69 21.25 -8.39
CA THR A 470 6.93 20.48 -8.22
C THR A 470 7.92 20.70 -9.37
N MET A 471 7.44 20.84 -10.60
CA MET A 471 8.29 21.06 -11.78
C MET A 471 8.96 22.44 -11.80
N GLU A 472 8.25 23.48 -11.37
CA GLU A 472 8.68 24.87 -11.51
C GLU A 472 9.48 25.39 -10.31
N ARG A 473 9.35 24.76 -9.14
CA ARG A 473 9.88 25.28 -7.87
C ARG A 473 10.81 24.24 -7.21
N PRO A 474 12.14 24.43 -7.23
CA PRO A 474 13.08 23.44 -6.68
C PRO A 474 12.92 23.23 -5.17
N TYR A 475 12.37 24.19 -4.42
CA TYR A 475 12.07 24.04 -3.00
C TYR A 475 10.84 23.16 -2.71
N ILE A 476 10.07 22.77 -3.74
CA ILE A 476 8.98 21.79 -3.67
C ILE A 476 9.50 20.48 -4.28
N ILE A 477 9.92 19.53 -3.45
CA ILE A 477 10.64 18.33 -3.94
C ILE A 477 9.73 17.18 -4.37
N GLY A 478 8.43 17.24 -4.03
CA GLY A 478 7.50 16.14 -4.29
C GLY A 478 6.05 16.45 -4.01
N ASP A 479 5.20 15.58 -4.55
CA ASP A 479 3.76 15.51 -4.32
C ASP A 479 3.33 14.07 -4.00
N MET A 480 2.49 13.89 -2.98
CA MET A 480 1.95 12.61 -2.56
C MET A 480 0.42 12.66 -2.64
N VAL A 481 -0.17 12.00 -3.63
CA VAL A 481 -1.64 11.99 -3.78
C VAL A 481 -2.31 11.23 -2.63
N TRP A 482 -3.44 11.75 -2.15
CA TRP A 482 -4.41 11.05 -1.32
C TRP A 482 -5.53 10.47 -2.22
N THR A 483 -5.47 9.21 -2.65
CA THR A 483 -4.45 8.19 -2.34
C THR A 483 -3.92 7.51 -3.61
N GLY A 484 -2.87 6.70 -3.47
CA GLY A 484 -2.43 5.83 -4.57
C GLY A 484 -3.35 4.64 -4.80
N LEU A 485 -3.93 4.10 -3.74
CA LEU A 485 -4.79 2.92 -3.73
C LEU A 485 -6.03 3.21 -2.88
N ASP A 486 -7.21 2.82 -3.36
CA ASP A 486 -8.42 2.77 -2.54
C ASP A 486 -8.21 1.85 -1.34
N TYR A 487 -8.83 2.18 -0.22
CA TYR A 487 -8.67 1.48 1.06
C TYR A 487 -10.03 1.34 1.75
N LEU A 488 -10.11 0.45 2.73
CA LEU A 488 -11.31 0.27 3.54
C LEU A 488 -11.38 1.31 4.67
N GLY A 489 -12.59 1.69 5.08
CA GLY A 489 -12.79 2.77 6.04
C GLY A 489 -12.76 4.17 5.41
N GLU A 490 -12.74 5.22 6.25
CA GLU A 490 -13.02 6.62 5.85
C GLU A 490 -14.15 6.70 4.82
N SER A 491 -15.24 6.01 5.11
CA SER A 491 -16.11 5.58 4.03
C SER A 491 -16.75 6.76 3.30
N ALA A 492 -16.79 6.60 1.97
CA ALA A 492 -17.22 7.58 0.99
C ALA A 492 -16.27 8.77 0.73
N ILE A 493 -15.09 8.85 1.34
CA ILE A 493 -14.09 9.85 0.91
C ILE A 493 -13.76 9.67 -0.57
N GLY A 494 -13.73 10.78 -1.32
CA GLY A 494 -13.50 10.80 -2.76
C GLY A 494 -14.65 10.27 -3.63
N GLN A 495 -15.80 9.92 -3.05
CA GLN A 495 -16.98 9.57 -3.83
C GLN A 495 -17.56 10.80 -4.54
N PHE A 496 -18.08 10.60 -5.74
CA PHE A 496 -18.98 11.55 -6.39
C PHE A 496 -20.43 11.22 -6.01
N HIS A 497 -21.29 12.24 -6.01
CA HIS A 497 -22.67 12.14 -5.53
C HIS A 497 -23.67 12.46 -6.62
N TYR A 498 -24.70 11.64 -6.71
CA TYR A 498 -25.86 11.90 -7.56
C TYR A 498 -26.88 12.81 -6.85
N GLU A 499 -27.77 13.42 -7.61
CA GLU A 499 -28.81 14.29 -7.07
C GLU A 499 -29.71 13.55 -6.07
N GLY A 500 -29.88 14.14 -4.88
CA GLY A 500 -30.59 13.53 -3.77
C GLY A 500 -29.72 12.70 -2.82
N GLU A 501 -28.47 12.41 -3.17
CA GLU A 501 -27.47 11.88 -2.23
C GLU A 501 -26.87 13.03 -1.41
N SER A 502 -26.43 12.72 -0.20
CA SER A 502 -25.78 13.71 0.64
C SER A 502 -24.42 14.09 0.10
N ARG A 503 -24.07 15.38 0.26
CA ARG A 503 -22.79 15.97 -0.15
C ARG A 503 -21.88 16.29 1.04
N LYS A 504 -22.27 15.88 2.24
CA LYS A 504 -21.46 16.11 3.43
C LYS A 504 -20.25 15.18 3.41
N GLU A 505 -19.13 15.66 3.92
CA GLU A 505 -17.89 14.88 3.98
C GLU A 505 -18.02 13.71 4.98
N HIS A 506 -17.12 12.73 4.86
CA HIS A 506 -17.10 11.51 5.67
C HIS A 506 -16.99 11.77 7.20
N TYR A 507 -16.42 12.89 7.62
CA TYR A 507 -16.34 13.31 9.02
C TYR A 507 -17.56 14.12 9.50
N GLN A 508 -18.49 14.46 8.60
CA GLN A 508 -19.68 15.25 8.93
C GLN A 508 -20.93 14.38 9.12
N GLU A 509 -20.97 13.20 8.52
CA GLU A 509 -22.07 12.25 8.69
C GLU A 509 -21.70 10.83 8.24
N ASP A 510 -22.63 9.91 8.43
CA ASP A 510 -22.51 8.50 8.14
C ASP A 510 -22.92 8.17 6.69
N HIS A 511 -22.09 7.41 5.96
CA HIS A 511 -22.27 7.15 4.52
C HIS A 511 -22.55 5.68 4.17
N PHE A 512 -22.97 4.88 5.15
CA PHE A 512 -23.37 3.49 4.90
C PHE A 512 -24.39 3.41 3.73
N PRO A 513 -24.23 2.49 2.75
CA PRO A 513 -23.39 1.29 2.77
C PRO A 513 -22.00 1.44 2.15
N TYR A 514 -21.53 2.65 1.85
CA TYR A 514 -20.12 2.83 1.48
C TYR A 514 -19.27 2.37 2.67
N HIS A 515 -18.30 1.47 2.47
CA HIS A 515 -17.42 0.95 3.53
C HIS A 515 -15.92 1.11 3.20
N GLY A 516 -15.60 2.03 2.29
CA GLY A 516 -14.23 2.36 1.92
C GLY A 516 -14.12 3.71 1.20
N ALA A 517 -12.88 4.06 0.92
CA ALA A 517 -12.45 5.26 0.24
C ALA A 517 -12.34 5.05 -1.28
N TYR A 518 -12.80 6.03 -2.06
CA TYR A 518 -12.75 6.04 -3.53
C TYR A 518 -11.79 7.10 -4.10
N CYS A 519 -10.88 7.62 -3.29
CA CYS A 519 -9.90 8.64 -3.68
C CYS A 519 -8.60 8.07 -4.28
N GLY A 520 -8.48 6.75 -4.45
CA GLY A 520 -7.30 6.11 -5.00
C GLY A 520 -7.15 6.26 -6.51
N ASP A 521 -5.93 6.50 -6.97
CA ASP A 521 -5.54 6.39 -8.38
C ASP A 521 -5.75 4.94 -8.91
N VAL A 522 -5.57 3.95 -8.03
CA VAL A 522 -5.85 2.52 -8.25
C VAL A 522 -7.00 2.08 -7.34
N ASP A 523 -7.93 1.28 -7.84
CA ASP A 523 -9.07 0.79 -7.06
C ASP A 523 -8.71 -0.36 -6.10
N LEU A 524 -9.68 -0.74 -5.24
CA LEU A 524 -9.52 -1.78 -4.21
C LEU A 524 -9.10 -3.14 -4.77
N THR A 525 -9.35 -3.39 -6.06
CA THR A 525 -9.00 -4.64 -6.75
C THR A 525 -7.67 -4.54 -7.49
N GLY A 526 -7.03 -3.37 -7.52
CA GLY A 526 -5.77 -3.12 -8.22
C GLY A 526 -5.94 -2.62 -9.65
N TRP A 527 -7.13 -2.16 -10.05
CA TRP A 527 -7.36 -1.60 -11.37
C TRP A 527 -7.03 -0.10 -11.39
N ARG A 528 -6.32 0.37 -12.42
CA ARG A 528 -5.99 1.80 -12.57
C ARG A 528 -7.21 2.58 -13.06
N LYS A 529 -7.57 3.64 -12.34
CA LYS A 529 -8.60 4.60 -12.77
C LYS A 529 -8.01 5.58 -13.80
N PRO A 530 -8.82 6.25 -14.64
CA PRO A 530 -8.33 7.25 -15.61
C PRO A 530 -7.39 8.31 -15.01
N ILE A 531 -7.67 8.77 -13.80
CA ILE A 531 -6.81 9.74 -13.10
C ILE A 531 -5.37 9.23 -12.89
N SER A 532 -5.19 7.92 -12.66
CA SER A 532 -3.86 7.30 -12.58
C SER A 532 -3.09 7.39 -13.89
N HIS A 533 -3.77 7.19 -15.02
CA HIS A 533 -3.13 7.31 -16.34
C HIS A 533 -2.74 8.74 -16.64
N TYR A 534 -3.61 9.70 -16.30
CA TYR A 534 -3.30 11.12 -16.41
C TYR A 534 -2.09 11.53 -15.57
N ARG A 535 -2.10 11.19 -14.26
CA ARG A 535 -0.98 11.50 -13.36
C ARG A 535 0.31 10.87 -13.86
N SER A 536 0.31 9.56 -14.14
CA SER A 536 1.47 8.84 -14.69
C SER A 536 2.05 9.52 -15.92
N MET A 537 1.18 10.04 -16.81
CA MET A 537 1.60 10.75 -18.01
C MET A 537 2.33 12.05 -17.69
N LEU A 538 1.77 12.89 -16.80
CA LEU A 538 2.37 14.17 -16.38
C LEU A 538 3.80 13.98 -15.86
N TRP A 539 4.00 13.02 -14.96
CA TRP A 539 5.30 12.77 -14.34
C TRP A 539 6.33 12.14 -15.28
N ASN A 540 5.89 11.59 -16.42
CA ASN A 540 6.75 10.94 -17.42
C ASN A 540 6.76 11.67 -18.78
N LEU A 541 6.36 12.95 -18.84
CA LEU A 541 6.30 13.73 -20.10
C LEU A 541 7.65 13.78 -20.84
N LYS A 542 8.78 13.72 -20.12
CA LYS A 542 10.13 13.92 -20.67
C LYS A 542 10.85 12.64 -21.10
N ASP A 543 10.22 11.46 -20.98
CA ASP A 543 10.86 10.19 -21.36
C ASP A 543 10.98 9.98 -22.88
N GLY A 544 10.40 10.88 -23.68
CA GLY A 544 10.46 10.86 -25.14
C GLY A 544 9.54 9.81 -25.80
N SER A 545 8.75 9.06 -25.01
CA SER A 545 7.81 8.08 -25.54
C SER A 545 6.46 8.73 -25.87
N PRO A 546 5.85 8.43 -27.04
CA PRO A 546 4.47 8.82 -27.30
C PRO A 546 3.54 7.99 -26.41
N ASP A 547 2.57 8.66 -25.80
CA ASP A 547 1.51 8.00 -25.05
C ASP A 547 0.16 8.68 -25.24
N ILE A 548 -0.90 7.89 -25.18
CA ILE A 548 -2.28 8.34 -25.29
C ILE A 548 -3.19 7.45 -24.44
N TYR A 549 -4.14 8.09 -23.78
CA TYR A 549 -5.17 7.41 -23.01
C TYR A 549 -6.53 8.02 -23.36
N LEU A 550 -7.56 7.18 -23.41
CA LEU A 550 -8.90 7.53 -23.85
C LEU A 550 -9.90 7.04 -22.80
N ALA A 551 -10.70 7.96 -22.29
CA ALA A 551 -11.81 7.65 -21.39
C ALA A 551 -12.99 8.56 -21.69
N VAL A 552 -14.12 8.26 -21.07
CA VAL A 552 -15.38 8.94 -21.30
C VAL A 552 -15.95 9.38 -19.99
N LYS A 553 -16.28 10.67 -19.90
CA LYS A 553 -16.94 11.23 -18.74
C LYS A 553 -18.37 10.73 -18.74
N GLU A 554 -18.80 10.21 -17.60
CA GLU A 554 -20.20 9.85 -17.40
C GLU A 554 -21.07 11.09 -17.66
N PRO A 555 -22.05 11.00 -18.58
CA PRO A 555 -22.93 12.11 -18.84
C PRO A 555 -23.70 12.48 -17.58
N ASP A 556 -23.83 13.77 -17.34
CA ASP A 556 -24.74 14.27 -16.31
C ASP A 556 -26.16 13.78 -16.62
N PHE A 557 -26.94 13.40 -15.59
CA PHE A 557 -28.26 12.78 -15.72
C PHE A 557 -28.32 11.36 -16.33
N TYR A 558 -27.19 10.69 -16.60
CA TYR A 558 -27.23 9.32 -17.14
C TYR A 558 -27.91 8.32 -16.19
N HIS A 559 -27.63 8.43 -14.88
CA HIS A 559 -28.22 7.57 -13.86
C HIS A 559 -29.32 8.26 -13.04
N LYS A 560 -28.95 9.12 -12.07
CA LYS A 560 -29.91 9.73 -11.12
C LYS A 560 -29.65 11.24 -10.95
N GLY A 561 -29.99 12.02 -11.97
CA GLY A 561 -29.89 13.48 -11.87
C GLY A 561 -28.45 14.00 -11.96
N HIS A 562 -28.25 15.21 -11.42
CA HIS A 562 -26.97 15.90 -11.43
C HIS A 562 -25.86 15.15 -10.67
N ILE A 563 -24.65 15.13 -11.23
CA ILE A 563 -23.42 14.63 -10.58
C ILE A 563 -22.68 15.80 -9.91
N SER A 564 -22.15 15.54 -8.72
CA SER A 564 -21.33 16.49 -7.97
C SER A 564 -20.10 15.82 -7.35
N GLU A 565 -18.99 16.55 -7.29
CA GLU A 565 -17.70 16.11 -6.75
C GLU A 565 -17.45 16.72 -5.36
N THR A 566 -16.67 16.03 -4.53
CA THR A 566 -16.06 16.62 -3.32
C THR A 566 -14.62 17.06 -3.59
N GLN A 567 -13.85 17.43 -2.57
CA GLN A 567 -12.45 17.82 -2.75
C GLN A 567 -11.56 16.64 -3.18
N TRP A 568 -11.84 15.43 -2.71
CA TRP A 568 -11.07 14.22 -3.03
C TRP A 568 -11.58 13.47 -4.26
N SER A 569 -12.74 13.87 -4.80
CA SER A 569 -13.35 13.18 -5.94
C SER A 569 -12.79 13.67 -7.26
N VAL A 570 -12.88 12.80 -8.26
CA VAL A 570 -12.79 13.15 -9.68
C VAL A 570 -14.08 12.76 -10.37
N TRP A 571 -14.42 13.45 -11.45
CA TRP A 571 -15.61 13.17 -12.23
C TRP A 571 -15.65 11.69 -12.63
N PRO A 572 -16.80 11.00 -12.48
CA PRO A 572 -16.93 9.60 -12.89
C PRO A 572 -16.56 9.46 -14.37
N THR A 573 -15.39 8.89 -14.61
CA THR A 573 -14.78 8.79 -15.94
C THR A 573 -14.33 7.35 -16.13
N TRP A 574 -14.68 6.77 -17.27
CA TRP A 574 -14.58 5.33 -17.49
C TRP A 574 -13.98 4.99 -18.85
N GLU A 575 -13.26 3.88 -18.93
CA GLU A 575 -12.91 3.23 -20.20
C GLU A 575 -14.13 2.49 -20.77
N SER A 576 -15.19 3.24 -21.12
CA SER A 576 -16.46 2.67 -21.60
C SER A 576 -16.99 3.40 -22.82
N TRP A 577 -17.40 2.62 -23.82
CA TRP A 577 -18.25 3.09 -24.94
C TRP A 577 -19.62 2.38 -24.95
N ASN A 578 -20.09 2.03 -23.75
CA ASN A 578 -21.45 1.51 -23.49
C ASN A 578 -22.26 2.56 -22.72
N TRP A 579 -23.08 3.32 -23.44
CA TRP A 579 -23.94 4.37 -22.89
C TRP A 579 -25.38 4.21 -23.39
N GLN A 580 -25.96 3.04 -23.13
CA GLN A 580 -27.29 2.67 -23.63
C GLN A 580 -28.37 3.68 -23.21
N GLY A 581 -29.20 4.12 -24.16
CA GLY A 581 -30.23 5.12 -23.92
C GLY A 581 -29.74 6.57 -24.02
N TRP A 582 -28.45 6.78 -24.28
CA TRP A 582 -27.85 8.09 -24.52
C TRP A 582 -27.64 8.41 -26.02
N GLU A 583 -28.19 7.59 -26.93
CA GLU A 583 -27.95 7.71 -28.37
C GLU A 583 -28.37 9.09 -28.91
N GLY A 584 -27.47 9.70 -29.70
CA GLY A 584 -27.67 11.02 -30.29
C GLY A 584 -27.52 12.21 -29.34
N ARG A 585 -27.35 11.97 -28.02
CA ARG A 585 -27.09 13.03 -27.03
C ARG A 585 -25.61 13.28 -26.89
N ASN A 586 -25.25 14.50 -26.53
CA ASN A 586 -23.87 14.89 -26.30
C ASN A 586 -23.26 14.10 -25.13
N ILE A 587 -22.03 13.62 -25.35
CA ILE A 587 -21.19 12.98 -24.35
C ILE A 587 -19.77 13.54 -24.47
N ASP A 588 -19.07 13.66 -23.35
CA ASP A 588 -17.71 14.18 -23.30
C ASP A 588 -16.68 13.04 -23.27
N VAL A 589 -15.78 13.07 -24.26
CA VAL A 589 -14.64 12.16 -24.36
C VAL A 589 -13.39 12.90 -23.87
N GLU A 590 -12.65 12.27 -22.95
CA GLU A 590 -11.44 12.82 -22.36
C GLU A 590 -10.21 12.03 -22.84
N ILE A 591 -9.25 12.76 -23.43
CA ILE A 591 -8.04 12.20 -24.03
C ILE A 591 -6.82 12.81 -23.35
N TYR A 592 -5.92 11.97 -22.85
CA TYR A 592 -4.62 12.40 -22.33
C TYR A 592 -3.56 12.09 -23.38
N SER A 593 -2.64 13.01 -23.66
CA SER A 593 -1.52 12.70 -24.55
C SER A 593 -0.23 13.42 -24.21
N LYS A 594 0.89 12.70 -24.36
CA LYS A 594 2.25 13.28 -24.38
C LYS A 594 2.58 13.96 -25.72
N SER A 595 1.81 13.67 -26.77
CA SER A 595 2.05 14.21 -28.10
C SER A 595 1.34 15.56 -28.24
N PRO A 596 1.84 16.49 -29.08
CA PRO A 596 1.33 17.86 -29.14
C PRO A 596 -0.10 17.98 -29.70
N ARG A 597 -0.63 16.93 -30.34
CA ARG A 597 -1.98 16.91 -30.90
C ARG A 597 -2.58 15.53 -30.81
N VAL A 598 -3.91 15.48 -30.83
CA VAL A 598 -4.70 14.25 -30.90
C VAL A 598 -5.78 14.37 -31.97
N ARG A 599 -6.13 13.24 -32.61
CA ARG A 599 -7.36 13.10 -33.40
C ARG A 599 -8.30 12.12 -32.73
N LEU A 600 -9.58 12.41 -32.80
CA LEU A 600 -10.65 11.51 -32.39
C LEU A 600 -11.44 11.07 -33.62
N TYR A 601 -11.62 9.77 -33.75
CA TYR A 601 -12.45 9.15 -34.77
C TYR A 601 -13.62 8.42 -34.11
N LEU A 602 -14.80 8.50 -34.72
CA LEU A 602 -15.96 7.69 -34.37
C LEU A 602 -16.40 6.94 -35.63
N ASN A 603 -16.38 5.61 -35.58
CA ASN A 603 -16.72 4.76 -36.74
C ASN A 603 -15.93 5.15 -38.00
N ASP A 604 -14.61 5.30 -37.81
CA ASP A 604 -13.64 5.72 -38.83
C ASP A 604 -13.85 7.13 -39.43
N GLN A 605 -14.82 7.91 -38.92
CA GLN A 605 -15.00 9.31 -39.29
C GLN A 605 -14.23 10.21 -38.34
N LEU A 606 -13.45 11.14 -38.88
CA LEU A 606 -12.74 12.14 -38.08
C LEU A 606 -13.75 13.09 -37.43
N VAL A 607 -13.80 13.09 -36.10
CA VAL A 607 -14.68 13.95 -35.31
C VAL A 607 -13.98 15.27 -35.01
N ALA A 608 -12.74 15.20 -34.53
CA ALA A 608 -11.99 16.38 -34.13
C ALA A 608 -10.48 16.14 -34.14
N GLU A 609 -9.73 17.22 -34.34
CA GLU A 609 -8.30 17.29 -34.07
C GLU A 609 -8.06 18.44 -33.06
N LYS A 610 -7.36 18.15 -31.96
CA LYS A 610 -7.08 19.13 -30.90
C LYS A 610 -5.59 19.20 -30.61
N GLN A 611 -5.12 20.40 -30.28
CA GLN A 611 -3.80 20.59 -29.69
C GLN A 611 -3.85 20.24 -28.20
N VAL A 612 -2.74 19.69 -27.71
CA VAL A 612 -2.57 19.25 -26.33
C VAL A 612 -1.20 19.72 -25.86
N ASP A 613 -1.17 20.57 -24.85
CA ASP A 613 0.06 21.16 -24.29
C ASP A 613 -0.16 21.63 -22.84
N ILE A 614 0.76 22.42 -22.29
CA ILE A 614 0.67 22.90 -20.92
C ILE A 614 -0.56 23.79 -20.66
N ASP A 615 -1.06 24.51 -21.66
CA ASP A 615 -2.23 25.39 -21.52
C ASP A 615 -3.53 24.60 -21.53
N THR A 616 -3.51 23.40 -22.13
CA THR A 616 -4.63 22.44 -22.08
C THR A 616 -4.45 21.38 -20.99
N GLU A 617 -3.46 21.55 -20.12
CA GLU A 617 -3.07 20.58 -19.08
C GLU A 617 -2.76 19.18 -19.65
N TYR A 618 -2.29 19.08 -20.88
CA TYR A 618 -2.07 17.81 -21.59
C TYR A 618 -3.33 16.94 -21.77
N LYS A 619 -4.51 17.57 -21.75
CA LYS A 619 -5.81 16.93 -22.03
C LYS A 619 -6.48 17.51 -23.27
N ALA A 620 -7.35 16.73 -23.89
CA ALA A 620 -8.38 17.19 -24.80
C ALA A 620 -9.74 16.62 -24.36
N VAL A 621 -10.72 17.50 -24.12
CA VAL A 621 -12.11 17.13 -23.89
C VAL A 621 -12.90 17.44 -25.16
N ILE A 622 -13.57 16.44 -25.72
CA ILE A 622 -14.28 16.53 -27.00
C ILE A 622 -15.72 16.06 -26.79
N THR A 623 -16.66 16.99 -26.96
CA THR A 623 -18.10 16.71 -26.94
C THR A 623 -18.57 16.24 -28.31
N LEU A 624 -19.30 15.13 -28.37
CA LEU A 624 -19.88 14.58 -29.59
C LEU A 624 -21.20 13.84 -29.28
N PRO A 625 -22.11 13.69 -30.25
CA PRO A 625 -23.29 12.84 -30.05
C PRO A 625 -22.87 11.37 -29.89
N TYR A 626 -23.33 10.71 -28.84
CA TYR A 626 -23.04 9.29 -28.62
C TYR A 626 -23.67 8.44 -29.73
N GLN A 627 -22.84 7.59 -30.34
CA GLN A 627 -23.27 6.56 -31.28
C GLN A 627 -22.52 5.26 -30.94
N PRO A 628 -23.23 4.12 -30.84
CA PRO A 628 -22.59 2.81 -30.72
C PRO A 628 -21.58 2.57 -31.85
N GLY A 629 -20.48 1.88 -31.52
CA GLY A 629 -19.46 1.51 -32.48
C GLY A 629 -18.05 1.62 -31.92
N VAL A 630 -17.12 2.17 -32.70
CA VAL A 630 -15.69 2.26 -32.33
C VAL A 630 -15.28 3.72 -32.19
N LEU A 631 -14.84 4.08 -30.99
CA LEU A 631 -14.21 5.34 -30.67
C LEU A 631 -12.68 5.15 -30.64
N LYS A 632 -11.96 5.86 -31.49
CA LYS A 632 -10.50 5.73 -31.62
C LYS A 632 -9.84 7.10 -31.47
N ALA A 633 -8.97 7.23 -30.48
CA ALA A 633 -8.12 8.39 -30.32
C ALA A 633 -6.70 8.06 -30.80
N VAL A 634 -6.07 8.95 -31.56
CA VAL A 634 -4.68 8.80 -32.00
C VAL A 634 -3.86 10.02 -31.62
N SER A 635 -2.63 9.80 -31.19
CA SER A 635 -1.67 10.86 -30.90
C SER A 635 -0.88 11.20 -32.16
N LEU A 636 -0.58 12.48 -32.35
CA LEU A 636 0.14 12.97 -33.51
C LEU A 636 1.50 13.56 -33.11
N ASP A 637 2.56 13.20 -33.83
CA ASP A 637 3.87 13.83 -33.67
C ASP A 637 3.89 15.29 -34.16
N ALA A 638 5.05 15.94 -34.04
CA ALA A 638 5.26 17.31 -34.52
C ALA A 638 5.02 17.47 -36.04
N ASN A 639 5.12 16.39 -36.83
CA ASN A 639 4.85 16.37 -38.27
C ASN A 639 3.40 15.97 -38.60
N ARG A 640 2.54 15.87 -37.57
CA ARG A 640 1.14 15.47 -37.66
C ARG A 640 0.94 14.04 -38.18
N GLN A 641 1.92 13.17 -37.99
CA GLN A 641 1.83 11.74 -38.26
C GLN A 641 1.26 11.00 -37.06
N GLU A 642 0.40 10.01 -37.30
CA GLU A 642 -0.20 9.18 -36.25
C GLU A 642 0.86 8.25 -35.65
N VAL A 643 0.96 8.24 -34.32
CA VAL A 643 2.05 7.52 -33.62
C VAL A 643 1.53 6.41 -32.72
N LYS A 644 0.47 6.68 -31.96
CA LYS A 644 -0.13 5.73 -31.01
C LYS A 644 -1.64 5.90 -30.99
N GLU A 645 -2.36 4.81 -30.75
CA GLU A 645 -3.81 4.81 -30.67
C GLU A 645 -4.31 4.24 -29.35
N SER A 646 -5.50 4.68 -28.94
CA SER A 646 -6.31 4.09 -27.89
C SER A 646 -7.75 3.94 -28.41
N ILE A 647 -8.38 2.80 -28.13
CA ILE A 647 -9.67 2.41 -28.71
C ILE A 647 -10.62 2.01 -27.59
N LEU A 648 -11.84 2.57 -27.63
CA LEU A 648 -13.00 2.08 -26.90
C LEU A 648 -14.05 1.62 -27.91
N GLN A 649 -14.73 0.52 -27.61
CA GLN A 649 -15.71 -0.06 -28.51
C GLN A 649 -16.96 -0.49 -27.73
N THR A 650 -18.14 -0.25 -28.30
CA THR A 650 -19.40 -0.74 -27.74
C THR A 650 -19.41 -2.26 -27.75
N SER A 651 -19.59 -2.87 -26.58
CA SER A 651 -19.69 -4.33 -26.45
C SER A 651 -21.11 -4.82 -26.72
N GLY A 652 -21.25 -6.10 -27.04
CA GLY A 652 -22.54 -6.79 -26.99
C GLY A 652 -22.98 -7.12 -25.56
N GLU A 653 -24.09 -7.86 -25.48
CA GLU A 653 -24.62 -8.39 -24.23
C GLU A 653 -23.61 -9.35 -23.54
N PRO A 654 -23.58 -9.38 -22.19
CA PRO A 654 -22.81 -10.37 -21.43
C PRO A 654 -23.06 -11.80 -21.90
N ALA A 655 -21.99 -12.52 -22.22
CA ALA A 655 -22.06 -13.90 -22.70
C ALA A 655 -21.20 -14.89 -21.90
N SER A 656 -20.09 -14.43 -21.31
CA SER A 656 -19.20 -15.28 -20.53
C SER A 656 -18.34 -14.49 -19.54
N ILE A 657 -17.49 -15.20 -18.81
CA ILE A 657 -16.45 -14.64 -17.94
C ILE A 657 -15.08 -15.06 -18.46
N LYS A 658 -14.15 -14.11 -18.56
CA LYS A 658 -12.73 -14.36 -18.77
C LYS A 658 -12.01 -14.33 -17.44
N LEU A 659 -11.17 -15.34 -17.19
CA LEU A 659 -10.31 -15.43 -16.01
C LEU A 659 -8.87 -15.12 -16.41
N THR A 660 -8.22 -14.22 -15.67
CA THR A 660 -6.81 -13.88 -15.87
C THR A 660 -6.08 -13.92 -14.54
N ALA A 661 -5.24 -14.94 -14.32
CA ALA A 661 -4.38 -15.01 -13.15
C ALA A 661 -3.13 -14.16 -13.34
N ASP A 662 -2.75 -13.39 -12.31
CA ASP A 662 -1.51 -12.62 -12.29
C ASP A 662 -0.27 -13.54 -12.27
N ARG A 663 -0.39 -14.69 -11.60
CA ARG A 663 0.64 -15.73 -11.52
C ARG A 663 0.02 -17.11 -11.71
N LYS A 664 0.53 -17.86 -12.70
CA LYS A 664 0.10 -19.25 -12.96
C LYS A 664 0.81 -20.29 -12.10
N HIS A 665 1.87 -19.88 -11.41
CA HIS A 665 2.67 -20.72 -10.53
C HIS A 665 2.83 -20.00 -9.19
N ILE A 666 2.53 -20.68 -8.10
CA ILE A 666 2.68 -20.19 -6.73
C ILE A 666 3.41 -21.24 -5.90
N LEU A 667 4.12 -20.83 -4.86
CA LEU A 667 4.86 -21.73 -3.98
C LEU A 667 3.92 -22.53 -3.09
N ALA A 668 4.24 -23.80 -2.85
CA ALA A 668 3.59 -24.66 -1.87
C ALA A 668 3.97 -24.32 -0.42
N SER A 669 3.98 -23.02 -0.07
CA SER A 669 4.40 -22.53 1.24
C SER A 669 3.26 -22.53 2.26
N GLY A 670 2.00 -22.47 1.81
CA GLY A 670 0.88 -22.16 2.69
C GLY A 670 0.64 -20.67 2.88
N GLU A 671 1.40 -19.80 2.19
CA GLU A 671 1.35 -18.33 2.34
C GLU A 671 1.27 -17.61 1.00
N ASP A 672 1.78 -18.22 -0.06
CA ASP A 672 1.85 -17.57 -1.36
C ASP A 672 0.45 -17.43 -2.00
N LEU A 673 0.23 -16.34 -2.75
CA LEU A 673 -1.08 -15.93 -3.24
C LEU A 673 -1.16 -15.85 -4.77
N ALA A 674 -2.30 -16.18 -5.37
CA ALA A 674 -2.59 -15.78 -6.75
C ALA A 674 -3.85 -14.91 -6.78
N TYR A 675 -3.80 -13.86 -7.59
CA TYR A 675 -4.93 -12.97 -7.86
C TYR A 675 -5.46 -13.28 -9.25
N ILE A 676 -6.75 -13.60 -9.34
CA ILE A 676 -7.44 -13.93 -10.58
C ILE A 676 -8.46 -12.84 -10.85
N THR A 677 -8.26 -12.07 -11.93
CA THR A 677 -9.23 -11.10 -12.42
C THR A 677 -10.33 -11.81 -13.19
N LEU A 678 -11.59 -11.44 -12.89
CA LEU A 678 -12.80 -11.92 -13.54
C LEU A 678 -13.33 -10.77 -14.38
N GLU A 679 -13.41 -10.94 -15.70
CA GLU A 679 -13.93 -9.93 -16.63
C GLU A 679 -15.17 -10.48 -17.35
N VAL A 680 -16.29 -9.74 -17.31
CA VAL A 680 -17.47 -10.06 -18.11
C VAL A 680 -17.18 -9.74 -19.57
N ILE A 681 -17.42 -10.71 -20.46
CA ILE A 681 -17.18 -10.56 -21.89
C ILE A 681 -18.44 -10.88 -22.72
N ASP A 682 -18.56 -10.22 -23.86
CA ASP A 682 -19.57 -10.50 -24.87
C ASP A 682 -19.21 -11.74 -25.72
N LYS A 683 -20.07 -12.10 -26.66
CA LYS A 683 -19.87 -13.26 -27.56
C LYS A 683 -18.64 -13.15 -28.48
N ASN A 684 -18.12 -11.93 -28.67
CA ASN A 684 -16.94 -11.64 -29.49
C ASN A 684 -15.67 -11.53 -28.63
N GLY A 685 -15.78 -11.64 -27.31
CA GLY A 685 -14.68 -11.53 -26.36
C GLY A 685 -14.37 -10.09 -25.91
N ASN A 686 -15.21 -9.11 -26.26
CA ASN A 686 -15.05 -7.74 -25.77
C ASN A 686 -15.48 -7.65 -24.30
N ILE A 687 -14.76 -6.88 -23.48
CA ILE A 687 -15.17 -6.59 -22.11
C ILE A 687 -16.52 -5.83 -22.13
N VAL A 688 -17.42 -6.18 -21.20
CA VAL A 688 -18.70 -5.47 -20.99
C VAL A 688 -18.54 -4.56 -19.75
N PRO A 689 -18.12 -3.30 -19.91
CA PRO A 689 -17.64 -2.45 -18.81
C PRO A 689 -18.74 -1.92 -17.88
N ASP A 690 -20.01 -2.15 -18.20
CA ASP A 690 -21.19 -1.74 -17.45
C ASP A 690 -21.92 -2.93 -16.79
N ALA A 691 -21.38 -4.15 -16.91
CA ALA A 691 -22.03 -5.35 -16.39
C ALA A 691 -21.87 -5.55 -14.86
N ASN A 692 -23.00 -5.81 -14.20
CA ASN A 692 -23.07 -6.21 -12.79
C ASN A 692 -23.69 -7.60 -12.69
N ILE A 693 -22.86 -8.64 -12.74
CA ILE A 693 -23.27 -10.04 -12.82
C ILE A 693 -22.94 -10.74 -11.50
N PRO A 694 -23.92 -11.39 -10.84
CA PRO A 694 -23.66 -12.24 -9.69
C PRO A 694 -22.92 -13.52 -10.11
N LEU A 695 -21.82 -13.81 -9.44
CA LEU A 695 -20.94 -14.95 -9.69
C LEU A 695 -20.79 -15.80 -8.41
N ASN A 696 -20.57 -17.09 -8.61
CA ASN A 696 -20.18 -18.03 -7.56
C ASN A 696 -18.82 -18.64 -7.90
N VAL A 697 -17.94 -18.70 -6.91
CA VAL A 697 -16.55 -19.13 -7.00
C VAL A 697 -16.35 -20.42 -6.19
N ASP A 698 -15.73 -21.42 -6.80
CA ASP A 698 -15.31 -22.67 -6.15
C ASP A 698 -13.82 -22.90 -6.37
N VAL A 699 -13.08 -23.18 -5.30
CA VAL A 699 -11.64 -23.43 -5.35
C VAL A 699 -11.38 -24.84 -4.84
N LYS A 700 -10.82 -25.69 -5.71
CA LYS A 700 -10.48 -27.09 -5.39
C LYS A 700 -8.99 -27.35 -5.55
N GLY A 701 -8.48 -28.33 -4.82
CA GLY A 701 -7.11 -28.82 -4.96
C GLY A 701 -6.16 -28.27 -3.90
N LYS A 702 -4.97 -27.82 -4.32
CA LYS A 702 -3.86 -27.42 -3.42
C LYS A 702 -3.85 -25.94 -3.04
N ALA A 703 -4.99 -25.27 -3.11
CA ALA A 703 -5.17 -23.91 -2.63
C ALA A 703 -6.56 -23.75 -2.02
N THR A 704 -6.76 -22.67 -1.26
CA THR A 704 -8.06 -22.29 -0.68
C THR A 704 -8.46 -20.91 -1.15
N LEU A 705 -9.77 -20.67 -1.28
CA LEU A 705 -10.30 -19.32 -1.47
C LEU A 705 -9.95 -18.46 -0.25
N LEU A 706 -9.37 -17.29 -0.50
CA LEU A 706 -9.12 -16.29 0.53
C LEU A 706 -10.11 -15.13 0.41
N ALA A 707 -10.38 -14.67 -0.81
CA ALA A 707 -11.39 -13.64 -1.07
C ALA A 707 -12.01 -13.73 -2.47
N ALA A 708 -13.25 -13.26 -2.60
CA ALA A 708 -13.92 -12.94 -3.85
C ALA A 708 -14.68 -11.61 -3.68
N ALA A 709 -14.32 -10.59 -4.46
CA ALA A 709 -14.87 -9.24 -4.28
C ALA A 709 -14.77 -8.40 -5.55
N SER A 710 -15.47 -7.27 -5.60
CA SER A 710 -15.31 -6.24 -6.64
C SER A 710 -14.94 -4.90 -6.00
N ALA A 711 -14.68 -3.88 -6.83
CA ALA A 711 -14.41 -2.52 -6.36
C ALA A 711 -15.69 -1.76 -5.92
N ASN A 712 -16.85 -2.42 -5.88
CA ASN A 712 -18.08 -1.79 -5.40
C ASN A 712 -18.05 -1.63 -3.88
N LEU A 713 -17.75 -0.42 -3.43
CA LEU A 713 -17.72 -0.07 -2.01
C LEU A 713 -19.09 -0.07 -1.33
N LYS A 714 -20.19 -0.40 -2.02
CA LYS A 714 -21.51 -0.64 -1.43
C LYS A 714 -21.85 -2.13 -1.26
N ASP A 715 -20.98 -3.02 -1.72
CA ASP A 715 -21.21 -4.47 -1.62
C ASP A 715 -20.99 -4.99 -0.20
N LEU A 716 -22.07 -5.44 0.43
CA LEU A 716 -22.09 -5.94 1.81
C LEU A 716 -21.79 -7.45 1.90
N GLU A 717 -21.61 -8.14 0.77
CA GLU A 717 -21.16 -9.53 0.80
C GLU A 717 -19.79 -9.60 1.50
N PRO A 718 -19.58 -10.52 2.46
CA PRO A 718 -18.28 -10.71 3.07
C PRO A 718 -17.25 -10.99 2.00
N LYS A 719 -16.10 -10.31 2.04
CA LYS A 719 -15.07 -10.45 1.00
C LYS A 719 -14.49 -11.86 0.93
N THR A 720 -14.64 -12.65 2.00
CA THR A 720 -14.26 -14.06 2.11
C THR A 720 -15.33 -15.05 1.59
N SER A 721 -16.48 -14.56 1.14
CA SER A 721 -17.56 -15.37 0.58
C SER A 721 -17.16 -16.02 -0.75
N SER A 722 -17.84 -17.11 -1.09
CA SER A 722 -17.78 -17.69 -2.44
C SER A 722 -18.61 -16.93 -3.47
N LYS A 723 -19.39 -15.93 -3.05
CA LYS A 723 -20.23 -15.12 -3.92
C LYS A 723 -19.61 -13.75 -4.13
N VAL A 724 -19.76 -13.22 -5.34
CA VAL A 724 -19.34 -11.86 -5.68
C VAL A 724 -20.20 -11.33 -6.81
N THR A 725 -20.57 -10.05 -6.77
CA THR A 725 -21.18 -9.38 -7.93
C THR A 725 -20.12 -8.52 -8.60
N THR A 726 -19.97 -8.65 -9.92
CA THR A 726 -19.05 -7.78 -10.67
C THR A 726 -19.47 -6.32 -10.56
N TYR A 727 -18.48 -5.43 -10.57
CA TYR A 727 -18.67 -4.00 -10.65
C TYR A 727 -17.96 -3.49 -11.89
N LYS A 728 -18.69 -2.78 -12.75
CA LYS A 728 -18.16 -2.29 -14.04
C LYS A 728 -17.52 -3.43 -14.86
N GLY A 729 -18.21 -4.56 -14.92
CA GLY A 729 -17.78 -5.76 -15.63
C GLY A 729 -16.69 -6.59 -14.95
N ARG A 730 -16.25 -6.24 -13.72
CA ARG A 730 -15.07 -6.85 -13.11
C ARG A 730 -15.23 -7.28 -11.66
N ALA A 731 -14.50 -8.31 -11.29
CA ALA A 731 -14.28 -8.76 -9.92
C ALA A 731 -12.88 -9.39 -9.80
N ILE A 732 -12.47 -9.71 -8.58
CA ILE A 732 -11.21 -10.38 -8.29
C ILE A 732 -11.44 -11.55 -7.34
N VAL A 733 -10.67 -12.61 -7.54
CA VAL A 733 -10.58 -13.77 -6.65
C VAL A 733 -9.14 -13.89 -6.19
N VAL A 734 -8.95 -14.10 -4.89
CA VAL A 734 -7.64 -14.34 -4.28
C VAL A 734 -7.61 -15.75 -3.72
N ILE A 735 -6.60 -16.53 -4.11
CA ILE A 735 -6.38 -17.87 -3.55
C ILE A 735 -5.07 -17.92 -2.77
N ARG A 736 -5.08 -18.68 -1.67
CA ARG A 736 -3.92 -18.97 -0.83
C ARG A 736 -3.42 -20.38 -1.11
N SER A 737 -2.12 -20.53 -1.39
CA SER A 737 -1.48 -21.82 -1.57
C SER A 737 -1.66 -22.73 -0.34
N GLY A 738 -1.70 -24.04 -0.56
CA GLY A 738 -1.47 -25.04 0.47
C GLY A 738 0.01 -25.33 0.67
N ASN A 739 0.35 -26.21 1.61
CA ASN A 739 1.72 -26.60 1.94
C ASN A 739 2.26 -27.81 1.15
N LYS A 740 1.56 -28.21 0.09
CA LYS A 740 1.91 -29.37 -0.74
C LYS A 740 1.76 -29.02 -2.20
N PRO A 741 2.71 -29.43 -3.06
CA PRO A 741 2.61 -29.18 -4.48
C PRO A 741 1.41 -29.91 -5.11
N GLY A 742 0.94 -29.38 -6.22
CA GLY A 742 -0.13 -29.93 -7.03
C GLY A 742 -0.93 -28.85 -7.74
N LYS A 743 -2.12 -29.21 -8.22
CA LYS A 743 -3.00 -28.28 -8.95
C LYS A 743 -4.02 -27.66 -8.01
N ALA A 744 -4.29 -26.38 -8.20
CA ALA A 744 -5.48 -25.71 -7.72
C ALA A 744 -6.33 -25.30 -8.92
N THR A 745 -7.64 -25.51 -8.84
CA THR A 745 -8.59 -25.12 -9.90
C THR A 745 -9.60 -24.16 -9.31
N VAL A 746 -9.64 -22.95 -9.87
CA VAL A 746 -10.63 -21.92 -9.58
C VAL A 746 -11.73 -22.05 -10.61
N THR A 747 -12.98 -22.16 -10.17
CA THR A 747 -14.14 -22.37 -11.01
C THR A 747 -15.16 -21.26 -10.74
N VAL A 748 -15.64 -20.61 -11.78
CA VAL A 748 -16.59 -19.50 -11.71
C VAL A 748 -17.85 -19.84 -12.50
N SER A 749 -19.00 -19.70 -11.86
CA SER A 749 -20.31 -19.93 -12.45
C SER A 749 -21.27 -18.77 -12.19
N SER A 750 -22.30 -18.63 -13.03
CA SER A 750 -23.39 -17.66 -12.86
C SER A 750 -24.66 -18.27 -13.41
N SER A 751 -25.82 -17.92 -12.84
CA SER A 751 -27.11 -18.28 -13.43
C SER A 751 -27.40 -17.55 -14.75
N LYS A 752 -26.58 -16.54 -15.10
CA LYS A 752 -26.67 -15.79 -16.36
C LYS A 752 -25.95 -16.46 -17.53
N PHE A 753 -25.09 -17.46 -17.27
CA PHE A 753 -24.30 -18.13 -18.29
C PHE A 753 -24.45 -19.65 -18.20
N ASP A 754 -24.64 -20.30 -19.34
CA ASP A 754 -24.77 -21.77 -19.39
C ASP A 754 -23.46 -22.49 -19.07
N LYS A 755 -22.33 -21.81 -19.28
CA LYS A 755 -20.98 -22.38 -19.13
C LYS A 755 -20.32 -21.91 -17.84
N THR A 756 -19.78 -22.87 -17.12
CA THR A 756 -18.84 -22.64 -16.03
C THR A 756 -17.42 -22.51 -16.61
N ILE A 757 -16.65 -21.54 -16.11
CA ILE A 757 -15.27 -21.28 -16.56
C ILE A 757 -14.30 -21.65 -15.43
N SER A 758 -13.13 -22.19 -15.77
CA SER A 758 -12.12 -22.56 -14.80
C SER A 758 -10.71 -22.09 -15.19
N GLU A 759 -9.91 -21.71 -14.20
CA GLU A 759 -8.47 -21.44 -14.33
C GLU A 759 -7.69 -22.39 -13.42
N THR A 760 -6.55 -22.91 -13.91
CA THR A 760 -5.69 -23.80 -13.14
C THR A 760 -4.41 -23.10 -12.73
N ILE A 761 -4.11 -23.11 -11.44
CA ILE A 761 -2.88 -22.61 -10.85
C ILE A 761 -2.04 -23.80 -10.38
N LEU A 762 -0.75 -23.79 -10.69
CA LEU A 762 0.19 -24.79 -10.20
C LEU A 762 0.79 -24.32 -8.88
N VAL A 763 0.66 -25.15 -7.86
CA VAL A 763 1.28 -24.98 -6.55
C VAL A 763 2.55 -25.84 -6.57
N LEU A 764 3.72 -25.21 -6.49
CA LEU A 764 5.03 -25.84 -6.74
C LEU A 764 5.84 -26.09 -5.47
#